data_AF-A0A1M4XBL2-F1
#
_entry.id   AF-A0A1M4XBL2-F1
#
_cell.length_a   1.000
_cell.length_b   1.000
_cell.length_c   1.000
_cell.angle_alpha   90.00
_cell.angle_beta   90.00
_cell.angle_gamma   90.00
#
_symmetry.space_group_name_H-M   'P 1'
#
loop_
_entity.id
_entity.type
_entity.pdbx_description
1 polymer ?
#
loop_
_entity_poly.entity_id
_entity_poly.type
_entity_poly.pdbx_seq_one_letter_code
_entity_poly.pdbx_strand_id
1 'polypeptide(L)'
;MKKGPLITIALVGFLLGVVLIVFLQVVSGNNINRLIQGNNKLLTELQIQRDLHAIESGMLGFESDIRGAVISGNNRFLPQIEAEIVSTGKNVETLSRSLHTANSNDEVKELNQLVSEKIRFSRRILQAYRTGGKTEAEAIINTFRGKELRDSIMLVLDHMHQSHRAETATITRQFERSGQQARTWGFVLAVIACSLVVIAFWYIVNQSQQQQRIIRSLNESERKIKEAAQMKEQFMANMSHEIRTPMNAIIGFTNLLRRTQLEPTQREYVQNIHSAGDNLLALINDILDLSKIEAGMMQLEETRFSIRSLTASVGAMFAEKVAEKRLEYASHVAADVPDILSGDAVRLTQVLVNLIGNAVKFTPGGIIELRVERRYETPTMVGLRILVTDTGIGIETEKLHSIFDRFQQAEADTTRRYGGTGLGLSIVRQLVELQGGSIDVQSQEGQGSVFTVNIDYRIPDLSEVSSASVMQEVAVIEPGSIQVLVAEDNNMNQQLIRHLMRNWGFGCTIVANGAEAVAELKKKSYLLVLMDIQMPEMDGYITTSVIRNELKLDIPIIAMTAHAMMGEKEKCLQLGMNDYLSKPIRENDLYNLIAQYAQLQVRSEAEQGRAFAGNNHLEYVNLEYLHQLSGNDPKFEREMMEQFMIQARAELTALDAAFAGADLLQVRSIAHSLKSTMGYMGLTDLVGPDLSAIEKAGKEGDVAAIPAPLSRVRELADKTLIEVSELLLQGEKGD
;
A
#
# COMPACT_ATOMS: atom_id res chain seq x y z
N MET A 1 0.65 -15.57 17.84
CA MET A 1 -0.15 -15.86 19.06
C MET A 1 -0.24 -17.37 19.27
N LYS A 2 0.17 -17.86 20.44
CA LYS A 2 0.34 -19.28 20.77
C LYS A 2 -1.01 -20.03 20.71
N LYS A 3 -1.19 -20.95 19.75
CA LYS A 3 -2.31 -21.92 19.70
C LYS A 3 -2.24 -23.01 20.80
N GLY A 4 -1.21 -22.98 21.66
CA GLY A 4 -0.94 -24.00 22.68
C GLY A 4 -2.06 -24.26 23.70
N PRO A 5 -2.73 -23.26 24.30
CA PRO A 5 -3.66 -23.51 25.40
C PRO A 5 -5.02 -24.08 24.94
N LEU A 6 -5.44 -23.80 23.71
CA LEU A 6 -6.73 -24.32 23.21
C LEU A 6 -6.66 -25.81 22.91
N ILE A 7 -5.52 -26.26 22.37
CA ILE A 7 -5.26 -27.66 22.04
C ILE A 7 -5.15 -28.51 23.31
N THR A 8 -4.47 -28.00 24.34
CA THR A 8 -4.35 -28.72 25.62
C THR A 8 -5.70 -28.85 26.33
N ILE A 9 -6.52 -27.81 26.33
CA ILE A 9 -7.87 -27.86 26.92
C ILE A 9 -8.76 -28.86 26.18
N ALA A 10 -8.75 -28.85 24.84
CA ALA A 10 -9.52 -29.80 24.04
C ALA A 10 -9.08 -31.26 24.28
N LEU A 11 -7.76 -31.49 24.40
CA LEU A 11 -7.20 -32.81 24.60
C LEU A 11 -7.50 -33.37 26.00
N VAL A 12 -7.46 -32.52 27.03
CA VAL A 12 -7.86 -32.87 28.40
C VAL A 12 -9.36 -33.19 28.45
N GLY A 13 -10.20 -32.39 27.79
CA GLY A 13 -11.64 -32.63 27.71
C GLY A 13 -11.98 -33.96 27.02
N PHE A 14 -11.28 -34.29 25.94
CA PHE A 14 -11.44 -35.56 25.24
C PHE A 14 -11.05 -36.77 26.11
N LEU A 15 -9.89 -36.71 26.78
CA LEU A 15 -9.42 -37.75 27.68
C LEU A 15 -10.40 -38.01 28.84
N LEU A 16 -10.92 -36.95 29.46
CA LEU A 16 -11.93 -37.05 30.51
C LEU A 16 -13.23 -37.71 30.00
N GLY A 17 -13.66 -37.35 28.78
CA GLY A 17 -14.82 -37.97 28.15
C GLY A 17 -14.64 -39.48 27.93
N VAL A 18 -13.48 -39.91 27.45
CA VAL A 18 -13.17 -41.34 27.24
C VAL A 18 -13.16 -42.11 28.55
N VAL A 19 -12.50 -41.57 29.60
CA VAL A 19 -12.47 -42.21 30.93
C VAL A 19 -13.88 -42.37 31.51
N LEU A 20 -14.73 -41.36 31.34
CA LEU A 20 -16.12 -41.39 31.79
C LEU A 20 -16.93 -42.49 31.08
N ILE A 21 -16.77 -42.62 29.76
CA ILE A 21 -17.48 -43.66 28.97
C ILE A 21 -17.04 -45.06 29.40
N VAL A 22 -15.73 -45.29 29.56
CA VAL A 22 -15.19 -46.59 29.99
C VAL A 22 -15.69 -46.95 31.39
N PHE A 23 -15.67 -45.99 32.32
CA PHE A 23 -16.20 -46.19 33.67
C PHE A 23 -17.68 -46.59 33.65
N LEU A 24 -18.47 -45.93 32.80
CA LEU A 24 -19.91 -46.19 32.66
C LEU A 24 -20.18 -47.59 32.10
N GLN A 25 -19.41 -48.03 31.10
CA GLN A 25 -19.50 -49.40 30.56
C GLN A 25 -19.19 -50.46 31.63
N VAL A 26 -18.15 -50.26 32.45
CA VAL A 26 -17.76 -51.21 33.50
C VAL A 26 -18.82 -51.30 34.59
N VAL A 27 -19.32 -50.16 35.08
CA VAL A 27 -20.36 -50.13 36.13
C VAL A 27 -21.67 -50.74 35.62
N SER A 28 -22.07 -50.39 34.39
CA SER A 28 -23.28 -50.94 33.77
C SER A 28 -23.16 -52.45 33.55
N GLY A 29 -22.04 -52.93 33.02
CA GLY A 29 -21.81 -54.35 32.78
C GLY A 29 -21.88 -55.18 34.07
N ASN A 30 -21.27 -54.69 35.15
CA ASN A 30 -21.32 -55.36 36.45
C ASN A 30 -22.75 -55.41 37.04
N ASN A 31 -23.52 -54.33 36.91
CA ASN A 31 -24.91 -54.30 37.38
C ASN A 31 -25.81 -55.23 36.57
N ILE A 32 -25.66 -55.28 35.24
CA ILE A 32 -26.43 -56.18 34.37
C ILE A 32 -26.15 -57.64 34.73
N ASN A 33 -24.89 -58.02 34.91
CA ASN A 33 -24.52 -59.38 35.28
C ASN A 33 -25.09 -59.80 36.65
N ARG A 34 -25.07 -58.92 37.65
CA ARG A 34 -25.71 -59.16 38.95
C ARG A 34 -27.23 -59.33 38.81
N LEU A 35 -27.86 -58.55 37.93
CA LEU A 35 -29.29 -58.64 37.67
C LEU A 35 -29.68 -60.01 37.08
N ILE A 36 -28.92 -60.46 36.07
CA ILE A 36 -29.14 -61.75 35.40
C ILE A 36 -28.98 -62.90 36.39
N GLN A 37 -27.90 -62.90 37.19
CA GLN A 37 -27.63 -63.96 38.17
C GLN A 37 -28.73 -64.02 39.24
N GLY A 38 -29.14 -62.87 39.79
CA GLY A 38 -30.22 -62.85 40.77
C GLY A 38 -31.55 -63.34 40.20
N ASN A 39 -31.84 -63.10 38.92
CA ASN A 39 -33.13 -63.39 38.32
C ASN A 39 -33.25 -64.91 38.07
N ASN A 40 -32.16 -65.51 37.61
CA ASN A 40 -32.04 -66.96 37.53
C ASN A 40 -32.21 -67.62 38.90
N LYS A 41 -31.58 -67.07 39.95
CA LYS A 41 -31.73 -67.60 41.32
C LYS A 41 -33.17 -67.51 41.83
N LEU A 42 -33.84 -66.37 41.59
CA LEU A 42 -35.23 -66.16 41.98
C LEU A 42 -36.19 -67.10 41.24
N LEU A 43 -35.96 -67.35 39.95
CA LEU A 43 -36.74 -68.31 39.16
C LEU A 43 -36.62 -69.73 39.71
N THR A 44 -35.41 -70.19 40.03
CA THR A 44 -35.19 -71.50 40.66
C THR A 44 -35.93 -71.61 41.99
N GLU A 45 -35.88 -70.54 42.79
CA GLU A 45 -36.50 -70.51 44.11
C GLU A 45 -38.04 -70.55 44.06
N LEU A 46 -38.64 -69.85 43.10
CA LEU A 46 -40.09 -69.93 42.83
C LEU A 46 -40.51 -71.31 42.34
N GLN A 47 -39.67 -71.99 41.54
CA GLN A 47 -39.92 -73.37 41.11
C GLN A 47 -39.93 -74.33 42.32
N ILE A 48 -38.97 -74.21 43.23
CA ILE A 48 -38.90 -75.02 44.46
C ILE A 48 -40.16 -74.82 45.32
N GLN A 49 -40.57 -73.57 45.55
CA GLN A 49 -41.78 -73.28 46.32
C GLN A 49 -43.05 -73.87 45.69
N ARG A 50 -43.17 -73.81 44.36
CA ARG A 50 -44.28 -74.42 43.62
C ARG A 50 -44.29 -75.94 43.75
N ASP A 51 -43.12 -76.57 43.65
CA ASP A 51 -43.00 -78.03 43.71
C ASP A 51 -43.28 -78.55 45.15
N LEU A 52 -42.86 -77.83 46.19
CA LEU A 52 -43.24 -78.10 47.59
C LEU A 52 -44.76 -78.05 47.80
N HIS A 53 -45.43 -77.02 47.28
CA HIS A 53 -46.88 -76.88 47.38
C HIS A 53 -47.64 -77.99 46.63
N ALA A 54 -47.11 -78.44 45.48
CA ALA A 54 -47.68 -79.56 44.73
C ALA A 54 -47.58 -80.90 45.49
N ILE A 55 -46.52 -81.10 46.28
CA ILE A 55 -46.36 -82.27 47.16
C ILE A 55 -47.34 -82.20 48.33
N GLU A 56 -47.44 -81.04 48.97
CA GLU A 56 -48.38 -80.78 50.08
C GLU A 56 -49.83 -81.06 49.66
N SER A 57 -50.29 -80.39 48.59
CA SER A 57 -51.67 -80.52 48.09
C SER A 57 -51.96 -81.93 47.60
N GLY A 58 -51.02 -82.57 46.88
CA GLY A 58 -51.21 -83.93 46.40
C GLY A 58 -51.29 -84.96 47.54
N MET A 59 -50.56 -84.73 48.64
CA MET A 59 -50.62 -85.60 49.81
C MET A 59 -51.95 -85.50 50.58
N LEU A 60 -52.44 -84.28 50.78
CA LEU A 60 -53.72 -84.03 51.44
C LEU A 60 -54.89 -84.54 50.58
N GLY A 61 -54.80 -84.36 49.26
CA GLY A 61 -55.79 -84.82 48.28
C GLY A 61 -55.99 -86.33 48.34
N PHE A 62 -54.95 -87.12 48.06
CA PHE A 62 -55.12 -88.58 48.06
C PHE A 62 -55.47 -89.12 49.45
N GLU A 63 -55.00 -88.52 50.55
CA GLU A 63 -55.37 -88.99 51.90
C GLU A 63 -56.86 -88.78 52.17
N SER A 64 -57.39 -87.61 51.80
CA SER A 64 -58.82 -87.30 51.90
C SER A 64 -59.64 -88.27 51.04
N ASP A 65 -59.20 -88.50 49.80
CA ASP A 65 -59.91 -89.36 48.87
C ASP A 65 -59.87 -90.84 49.26
N ILE A 66 -58.75 -91.33 49.84
CA ILE A 66 -58.67 -92.68 50.42
C ILE A 66 -59.68 -92.83 51.55
N ARG A 67 -59.71 -91.88 52.50
CA ARG A 67 -60.68 -91.93 53.61
C ARG A 67 -62.11 -91.86 53.09
N GLY A 68 -62.39 -90.97 52.13
CA GLY A 68 -63.70 -90.82 51.50
C GLY A 68 -64.17 -92.10 50.81
N ALA A 69 -63.29 -92.75 50.04
CA ALA A 69 -63.59 -94.02 49.37
C ALA A 69 -63.90 -95.14 50.36
N VAL A 70 -63.08 -95.28 51.42
CA VAL A 70 -63.28 -96.33 52.45
C VAL A 70 -64.57 -96.10 53.25
N ILE A 71 -64.85 -94.86 53.67
CA ILE A 71 -66.05 -94.52 54.45
C ILE A 71 -67.32 -94.71 53.61
N SER A 72 -67.32 -94.22 52.37
CA SER A 72 -68.50 -94.27 51.46
C SER A 72 -68.76 -95.65 50.87
N GLY A 73 -67.80 -96.57 50.89
CA GLY A 73 -67.96 -97.90 50.29
C GLY A 73 -67.86 -97.91 48.76
N ASN A 74 -67.41 -96.83 48.12
CA ASN A 74 -67.45 -96.65 46.67
C ASN A 74 -66.09 -96.89 46.00
N ASN A 75 -65.95 -98.03 45.32
CA ASN A 75 -64.70 -98.45 44.67
C ASN A 75 -64.40 -97.74 43.33
N ARG A 76 -65.32 -96.92 42.79
CA ARG A 76 -65.20 -96.35 41.44
C ARG A 76 -64.02 -95.38 41.27
N PHE A 77 -63.57 -94.75 42.35
CA PHE A 77 -62.52 -93.72 42.34
C PHE A 77 -61.11 -94.24 42.66
N LEU A 78 -60.96 -95.54 42.97
CA LEU A 78 -59.66 -96.13 43.33
C LEU A 78 -58.55 -95.94 42.27
N PRO A 79 -58.82 -96.03 40.94
CA PRO A 79 -57.78 -95.78 39.94
C PRO A 79 -57.29 -94.32 39.91
N GLN A 80 -58.18 -93.36 40.21
CA GLN A 80 -57.84 -91.93 40.23
C GLN A 80 -56.96 -91.60 41.44
N ILE A 81 -57.29 -92.15 42.61
CA ILE A 81 -56.47 -92.03 43.82
C ILE A 81 -55.08 -92.63 43.61
N GLU A 82 -55.00 -93.78 42.93
CA GLU A 82 -53.71 -94.43 42.63
C GLU A 82 -52.85 -93.59 41.67
N ALA A 83 -53.47 -92.92 40.69
CA ALA A 83 -52.79 -91.97 39.81
C ALA A 83 -52.28 -90.75 40.57
N GLU A 84 -53.05 -90.21 41.52
CA GLU A 84 -52.65 -89.07 42.35
C GLU A 84 -51.45 -89.42 43.25
N ILE A 85 -51.47 -90.60 43.89
CA ILE A 85 -50.34 -91.13 44.68
C ILE A 85 -49.05 -91.22 43.84
N VAL A 86 -49.14 -91.67 42.58
CA VAL A 86 -47.99 -91.74 41.66
C VAL A 86 -47.50 -90.34 41.30
N SER A 87 -48.42 -89.40 41.05
CA SER A 87 -48.08 -88.02 40.70
C SER A 87 -47.36 -87.30 41.84
N THR A 88 -47.79 -87.50 43.09
CA THR A 88 -47.15 -86.93 44.28
C THR A 88 -45.73 -87.48 44.45
N GLY A 89 -45.51 -88.78 44.19
CA GLY A 89 -44.16 -89.36 44.20
C GLY A 89 -43.24 -88.76 43.12
N LYS A 90 -43.77 -88.49 41.92
CA LYS A 90 -43.02 -87.84 40.84
C LYS A 90 -42.67 -86.38 41.14
N ASN A 91 -43.54 -85.66 41.87
CA ASN A 91 -43.29 -84.29 42.30
C ASN A 91 -42.11 -84.22 43.30
N VAL A 92 -42.02 -85.18 44.23
CA VAL A 92 -40.87 -85.31 45.14
C VAL A 92 -39.57 -85.58 44.39
N GLU A 93 -39.60 -86.45 43.38
CA GLU A 93 -38.42 -86.73 42.55
C GLU A 93 -37.98 -85.49 41.74
N THR A 94 -38.94 -84.71 41.25
CA THR A 94 -38.68 -83.45 40.53
C THR A 94 -38.04 -82.41 41.46
N LEU A 95 -38.59 -82.23 42.66
CA LEU A 95 -38.03 -81.37 43.70
C LEU A 95 -36.59 -81.77 44.06
N SER A 96 -36.33 -83.07 44.19
CA SER A 96 -34.98 -83.57 44.47
C SER A 96 -33.96 -83.24 43.39
N ARG A 97 -34.36 -83.24 42.11
CA ARG A 97 -33.48 -82.83 41.00
C ARG A 97 -33.23 -81.33 41.00
N SER A 98 -34.24 -80.52 41.32
CA SER A 98 -34.13 -79.06 41.42
C SER A 98 -33.20 -78.60 42.55
N LEU A 99 -33.01 -79.43 43.59
CA LEU A 99 -32.24 -79.11 44.80
C LEU A 99 -30.82 -79.73 44.85
N HIS A 100 -30.24 -80.18 43.73
CA HIS A 100 -28.92 -80.83 43.65
C HIS A 100 -27.69 -79.97 44.08
N THR A 101 -27.88 -78.91 44.85
CA THR A 101 -26.83 -78.11 45.49
C THR A 101 -26.57 -78.56 46.93
N ALA A 102 -25.27 -78.58 47.31
CA ALA A 102 -24.67 -79.35 48.40
C ALA A 102 -25.19 -79.13 49.85
N ASN A 103 -26.14 -78.23 50.11
CA ASN A 103 -26.63 -77.91 51.47
C ASN A 103 -28.11 -78.23 51.76
N SER A 104 -28.93 -78.55 50.75
CA SER A 104 -30.37 -78.89 50.96
C SER A 104 -30.63 -80.40 50.97
N ASN A 105 -29.57 -81.21 51.02
CA ASN A 105 -29.63 -82.62 50.71
C ASN A 105 -30.29 -83.45 51.82
N ASP A 106 -30.27 -82.97 53.07
CA ASP A 106 -30.75 -83.76 54.22
C ASP A 106 -32.27 -83.62 54.43
N GLU A 107 -32.81 -82.40 54.34
CA GLU A 107 -34.26 -82.15 54.42
C GLU A 107 -35.03 -82.78 53.25
N VAL A 108 -34.45 -82.72 52.04
CA VAL A 108 -35.05 -83.34 50.84
C VAL A 108 -35.03 -84.86 50.92
N LYS A 109 -33.94 -85.44 51.44
CA LYS A 109 -33.86 -86.89 51.69
C LYS A 109 -34.87 -87.33 52.74
N GLU A 110 -34.99 -86.58 53.84
CA GLU A 110 -35.96 -86.83 54.89
C GLU A 110 -37.39 -86.74 54.35
N LEU A 111 -37.72 -85.68 53.60
CA LEU A 111 -39.01 -85.52 52.93
C LEU A 111 -39.30 -86.69 51.98
N ASN A 112 -38.31 -87.09 51.16
CA ASN A 112 -38.47 -88.18 50.22
C ASN A 112 -38.71 -89.53 50.92
N GLN A 113 -38.01 -89.79 52.02
CA GLN A 113 -38.20 -90.98 52.84
C GLN A 113 -39.62 -91.00 53.44
N LEU A 114 -40.03 -89.92 54.10
CA LEU A 114 -41.34 -89.82 54.74
C LEU A 114 -42.49 -89.92 53.73
N VAL A 115 -42.40 -89.24 52.58
CA VAL A 115 -43.41 -89.33 51.52
C VAL A 115 -43.44 -90.73 50.91
N SER A 116 -42.30 -91.39 50.71
CA SER A 116 -42.24 -92.77 50.24
C SER A 116 -42.90 -93.76 51.21
N GLU A 117 -42.66 -93.58 52.51
CA GLU A 117 -43.32 -94.35 53.57
C GLU A 117 -44.84 -94.10 53.58
N LYS A 118 -45.27 -92.85 53.43
CA LYS A 118 -46.68 -92.45 53.34
C LYS A 118 -47.38 -93.02 52.11
N ILE A 119 -46.72 -93.02 50.95
CA ILE A 119 -47.22 -93.65 49.71
C ILE A 119 -47.39 -95.16 49.91
N ARG A 120 -46.39 -95.82 50.51
CA ARG A 120 -46.45 -97.27 50.80
C ARG A 120 -47.59 -97.60 51.77
N PHE A 121 -47.76 -96.80 52.82
CA PHE A 121 -48.87 -96.94 53.77
C PHE A 121 -50.23 -96.75 53.08
N SER A 122 -50.35 -95.75 52.21
CA SER A 122 -51.57 -95.44 51.47
C SER A 122 -51.95 -96.57 50.49
N ARG A 123 -50.97 -97.13 49.77
CA ARG A 123 -51.19 -98.32 48.92
C ARG A 123 -51.63 -99.53 49.74
N ARG A 124 -51.10 -99.72 50.95
CA ARG A 124 -51.51 -100.81 51.85
C ARG A 124 -52.98 -100.67 52.28
N ILE A 125 -53.45 -99.45 52.54
CA ILE A 125 -54.88 -99.19 52.81
C ILE A 125 -55.73 -99.56 51.60
N LEU A 126 -55.35 -99.10 50.40
CA LEU A 126 -56.07 -99.40 49.16
C LEU A 126 -56.10 -100.91 48.85
N GLN A 127 -55.00 -101.62 49.11
CA GLN A 127 -54.92 -103.07 48.92
C GLN A 127 -55.81 -103.81 49.91
N ALA A 128 -55.74 -103.48 51.21
CA ALA A 128 -56.61 -104.06 52.24
C ALA A 128 -58.09 -103.80 51.93
N TYR A 129 -58.42 -102.62 51.39
CA TYR A 129 -59.77 -102.30 50.94
C TYR A 129 -60.22 -103.16 49.77
N ARG A 130 -59.34 -103.42 48.79
CA ARG A 130 -59.62 -104.29 47.62
C ARG A 130 -59.81 -105.76 48.00
N THR A 131 -59.04 -106.28 48.94
CA THR A 131 -59.02 -107.73 49.27
C THR A 131 -59.87 -108.10 50.48
N GLY A 132 -59.92 -107.23 51.49
CA GLY A 132 -60.53 -107.45 52.80
C GLY A 132 -61.79 -106.62 53.08
N GLY A 133 -62.13 -105.69 52.19
CA GLY A 133 -63.28 -104.80 52.32
C GLY A 133 -63.07 -103.65 53.30
N LYS A 134 -64.17 -102.97 53.65
CA LYS A 134 -64.18 -101.72 54.42
C LYS A 134 -63.56 -101.86 55.81
N THR A 135 -63.91 -102.91 56.55
CA THR A 135 -63.50 -103.13 57.95
C THR A 135 -61.99 -103.31 58.08
N GLU A 136 -61.34 -104.00 57.14
CA GLU A 136 -59.89 -104.22 57.16
C GLU A 136 -59.12 -102.94 56.83
N ALA A 137 -59.62 -102.13 55.89
CA ALA A 137 -59.05 -100.82 55.58
C ALA A 137 -59.21 -99.81 56.74
N GLU A 138 -60.38 -99.78 57.39
CA GLU A 138 -60.63 -98.94 58.57
C GLU A 138 -59.74 -99.31 59.75
N ALA A 139 -59.48 -100.61 59.97
CA ALA A 139 -58.55 -101.06 61.00
C ALA A 139 -57.13 -100.49 60.79
N ILE A 140 -56.66 -100.43 59.54
CA ILE A 140 -55.35 -99.84 59.21
C ILE A 140 -55.37 -98.31 59.36
N ILE A 141 -56.44 -97.63 58.95
CA ILE A 141 -56.59 -96.17 59.12
C ILE A 141 -56.58 -95.78 60.60
N ASN A 142 -57.26 -96.57 61.44
CA ASN A 142 -57.39 -96.32 62.88
C ASN A 142 -56.10 -96.60 63.68
N THR A 143 -55.02 -97.09 63.05
CA THR A 143 -53.69 -97.20 63.68
C THR A 143 -53.02 -95.84 63.93
N PHE A 144 -53.59 -94.74 63.43
CA PHE A 144 -53.04 -93.37 63.46
C PHE A 144 -51.69 -93.18 62.75
N ARG A 145 -51.04 -94.24 62.24
CA ARG A 145 -49.74 -94.15 61.55
C ARG A 145 -49.76 -93.23 60.32
N GLY A 146 -50.88 -93.19 59.59
CA GLY A 146 -51.06 -92.27 58.48
C GLY A 146 -51.07 -90.79 58.92
N LYS A 147 -51.64 -90.50 60.09
CA LYS A 147 -51.64 -89.16 60.67
C LYS A 147 -50.24 -88.76 61.14
N GLU A 148 -49.54 -89.67 61.82
CA GLU A 148 -48.15 -89.45 62.26
C GLU A 148 -47.22 -89.12 61.08
N LEU A 149 -47.26 -89.92 60.00
CA LEU A 149 -46.50 -89.66 58.78
C LEU A 149 -46.86 -88.32 58.14
N ARG A 150 -48.14 -87.96 58.09
CA ARG A 150 -48.59 -86.66 57.57
C ARG A 150 -48.02 -85.52 58.41
N ASP A 151 -48.16 -85.60 59.72
CA ASP A 151 -47.72 -84.54 60.62
C ASP A 151 -46.18 -84.37 60.56
N SER A 152 -45.41 -85.46 60.43
CA SER A 152 -43.96 -85.41 60.17
C SER A 152 -43.61 -84.79 58.81
N ILE A 153 -44.31 -85.14 57.73
CA ILE A 153 -44.07 -84.54 56.41
C ILE A 153 -44.43 -83.04 56.42
N MET A 154 -45.55 -82.66 57.04
CA MET A 154 -45.96 -81.25 57.13
C MET A 154 -44.94 -80.43 57.91
N LEU A 155 -44.29 -80.99 58.93
CA LEU A 155 -43.24 -80.32 59.68
C LEU A 155 -42.01 -80.03 58.80
N VAL A 156 -41.58 -80.99 57.99
CA VAL A 156 -40.46 -80.80 57.05
C VAL A 156 -40.83 -79.82 55.92
N LEU A 157 -42.04 -79.94 55.37
CA LEU A 157 -42.54 -79.02 54.34
C LEU A 157 -42.64 -77.58 54.85
N ASP A 158 -43.13 -77.36 56.07
CA ASP A 158 -43.22 -76.03 56.67
C ASP A 158 -41.83 -75.42 56.90
N HIS A 159 -40.87 -76.21 57.39
CA HIS A 159 -39.48 -75.76 57.54
C HIS A 159 -38.86 -75.35 56.20
N MET A 160 -39.01 -76.20 55.18
CA MET A 160 -38.54 -75.90 53.82
C MET A 160 -39.23 -74.65 53.26
N HIS A 161 -40.55 -74.51 53.41
CA HIS A 161 -41.26 -73.31 52.97
C HIS A 161 -40.76 -72.03 53.67
N GLN A 162 -40.50 -72.08 54.97
CA GLN A 162 -39.96 -70.95 55.72
C GLN A 162 -38.55 -70.57 55.25
N SER A 163 -37.66 -71.56 55.09
CA SER A 163 -36.29 -71.37 54.62
C SER A 163 -36.26 -70.73 53.23
N HIS A 164 -37.02 -71.29 52.29
CA HIS A 164 -37.08 -70.81 50.91
C HIS A 164 -37.81 -69.45 50.79
N ARG A 165 -38.80 -69.15 51.66
CA ARG A 165 -39.38 -67.81 51.77
C ARG A 165 -38.38 -66.77 52.30
N ALA A 166 -37.52 -67.15 53.24
CA ALA A 166 -36.46 -66.26 53.71
C ALA A 166 -35.44 -65.98 52.57
N GLU A 167 -35.07 -66.99 51.80
CA GLU A 167 -34.14 -66.84 50.68
C GLU A 167 -34.71 -65.95 49.56
N THR A 168 -35.94 -66.18 49.10
CA THR A 168 -36.64 -65.26 48.16
C THR A 168 -36.66 -63.81 48.66
N ALA A 169 -36.95 -63.59 49.94
CA ALA A 169 -36.98 -62.25 50.52
C ALA A 169 -35.58 -61.59 50.53
N THR A 170 -34.51 -62.34 50.79
CA THR A 170 -33.14 -61.82 50.74
C THR A 170 -32.73 -61.43 49.32
N ILE A 171 -33.04 -62.27 48.33
CA ILE A 171 -32.75 -62.01 46.90
C ILE A 171 -33.50 -60.75 46.45
N THR A 172 -34.79 -60.63 46.80
CA THR A 172 -35.63 -59.48 46.45
C THR A 172 -35.08 -58.17 47.06
N ARG A 173 -34.68 -58.18 48.33
CA ARG A 173 -34.06 -57.00 48.97
C ARG A 173 -32.71 -56.62 48.33
N GLN A 174 -31.91 -57.60 47.91
CA GLN A 174 -30.66 -57.35 47.21
C GLN A 174 -30.90 -56.69 45.84
N PHE A 175 -31.96 -57.10 45.14
CA PHE A 175 -32.41 -56.47 43.90
C PHE A 175 -32.85 -55.03 44.09
N GLU A 176 -33.69 -54.76 45.08
CA GLU A 176 -34.16 -53.40 45.36
C GLU A 176 -32.99 -52.46 45.66
N ARG A 177 -32.03 -52.90 46.47
CA ARG A 177 -30.81 -52.12 46.78
C ARG A 177 -29.95 -51.89 45.53
N SER A 178 -29.73 -52.92 44.72
CA SER A 178 -28.94 -52.80 43.48
C SER A 178 -29.63 -51.87 42.47
N GLY A 179 -30.95 -51.95 42.35
CA GLY A 179 -31.75 -51.07 41.48
C GLY A 179 -31.73 -49.61 41.94
N GLN A 180 -31.85 -49.37 43.25
CA GLN A 180 -31.70 -48.03 43.81
C GLN A 180 -30.30 -47.44 43.56
N GLN A 181 -29.24 -48.23 43.79
CA GLN A 181 -27.87 -47.80 43.51
C GLN A 181 -27.65 -47.50 42.02
N ALA A 182 -28.16 -48.33 41.11
CA ALA A 182 -28.07 -48.07 39.68
C ALA A 182 -28.76 -46.75 39.30
N ARG A 183 -29.93 -46.46 39.89
CA ARG A 183 -30.68 -45.22 39.65
C ARG A 183 -29.96 -43.98 40.19
N THR A 184 -29.37 -44.06 41.39
CA THR A 184 -28.62 -42.93 41.96
C THR A 184 -27.35 -42.65 41.16
N TRP A 185 -26.58 -43.67 40.80
CA TRP A 185 -25.41 -43.50 39.94
C TRP A 185 -25.77 -42.95 38.55
N GLY A 186 -26.88 -43.42 37.96
CA GLY A 186 -27.39 -42.86 36.70
C GLY A 186 -27.74 -41.37 36.80
N PHE A 187 -28.37 -40.96 37.91
CA PHE A 187 -28.68 -39.55 38.15
C PHE A 187 -27.42 -38.70 38.35
N VAL A 188 -26.46 -39.16 39.16
CA VAL A 188 -25.19 -38.45 39.39
C VAL A 188 -24.43 -38.24 38.08
N LEU A 189 -24.38 -39.28 37.23
CA LEU A 189 -23.74 -39.20 35.92
C LEU A 189 -24.45 -38.20 34.99
N ALA A 190 -25.78 -38.18 34.97
CA ALA A 190 -26.55 -37.23 34.17
C ALA A 190 -26.29 -35.77 34.59
N VAL A 191 -26.18 -35.52 35.90
CA VAL A 191 -25.86 -34.19 36.44
C VAL A 191 -24.44 -33.76 36.05
N ILE A 192 -23.45 -34.66 36.15
CA ILE A 192 -22.07 -34.36 35.73
C ILE A 192 -22.02 -34.05 34.24
N ALA A 193 -22.65 -34.86 33.40
CA ALA A 193 -22.69 -34.66 31.95
C ALA A 193 -23.34 -33.32 31.58
N CYS A 194 -24.49 -33.00 32.20
CA CYS A 194 -25.18 -31.73 31.96
C CYS A 194 -24.31 -30.52 32.39
N SER A 195 -23.65 -30.62 33.55
CA SER A 195 -22.76 -29.58 34.05
C SER A 195 -21.57 -29.32 33.12
N LEU A 196 -20.96 -30.38 32.59
CA LEU A 196 -19.85 -30.27 31.63
C LEU A 196 -20.28 -29.57 30.33
N VAL A 197 -21.49 -29.88 29.82
CA VAL A 197 -22.04 -29.22 28.63
C VAL A 197 -22.27 -27.72 28.88
N VAL A 198 -22.83 -27.36 30.04
CA VAL A 198 -23.06 -25.95 30.40
C VAL A 198 -21.75 -25.18 30.53
N ILE A 199 -20.73 -25.76 31.17
CA ILE A 199 -19.41 -25.14 31.32
C ILE A 199 -18.74 -24.95 29.95
N ALA A 200 -18.78 -25.97 29.09
CA ALA A 200 -18.21 -25.88 27.75
C ALA A 200 -18.92 -24.81 26.90
N PHE A 201 -20.25 -24.76 26.95
CA PHE A 201 -21.04 -23.74 26.26
C PHE A 201 -20.71 -22.33 26.77
N TRP A 202 -20.66 -22.13 28.08
CA TRP A 202 -20.29 -20.84 28.69
C TRP A 202 -18.88 -20.39 28.26
N TYR A 203 -17.91 -21.32 28.27
CA TYR A 203 -16.55 -21.04 27.84
C TYR A 203 -16.48 -20.63 26.36
N ILE A 204 -17.16 -21.37 25.47
CA ILE A 204 -17.18 -21.07 24.02
C ILE A 204 -17.81 -19.69 23.77
N VAL A 205 -18.94 -19.39 24.40
CA VAL A 205 -19.62 -18.10 24.24
C VAL A 205 -18.73 -16.96 24.74
N ASN A 206 -18.12 -17.09 25.92
CA ASN A 206 -17.25 -16.07 26.49
C ASN A 206 -16.00 -15.84 25.61
N GLN A 207 -15.37 -16.92 25.16
CA GLN A 207 -14.21 -16.86 24.27
C GLN A 207 -14.55 -16.19 22.93
N SER A 208 -15.71 -16.54 22.34
CA SER A 208 -16.19 -15.93 21.09
C SER A 208 -16.45 -14.44 21.26
N GLN A 209 -17.07 -14.02 22.37
CA GLN A 209 -17.29 -12.61 22.66
C GLN A 209 -15.99 -11.84 22.83
N GLN A 210 -15.00 -12.40 23.55
CA GLN A 210 -13.68 -11.78 23.68
C GLN A 210 -13.00 -11.62 22.32
N GLN A 211 -13.03 -12.65 21.47
CA GLN A 211 -12.48 -12.56 20.12
C GLN A 211 -13.15 -11.47 19.29
N GLN A 212 -14.47 -11.36 19.32
CA GLN A 212 -15.18 -10.29 18.60
C GLN A 212 -14.84 -8.90 19.10
N ARG A 213 -14.66 -8.71 20.41
CA ARG A 213 -14.23 -7.41 20.97
C ARG A 213 -12.84 -7.01 20.48
N ILE A 214 -11.89 -7.94 20.50
CA ILE A 214 -10.53 -7.72 20.01
C ILE A 214 -10.55 -7.34 18.52
N ILE A 215 -11.30 -8.10 17.69
CA ILE A 215 -11.42 -7.81 16.26
C ILE A 215 -12.03 -6.43 16.02
N ARG A 216 -13.10 -6.06 16.74
CA ARG A 216 -13.69 -4.72 16.61
C ARG A 216 -12.71 -3.62 17.00
N SER A 217 -12.01 -3.76 18.12
CA SER A 217 -11.01 -2.77 18.55
C SER A 217 -9.86 -2.63 17.54
N LEU A 218 -9.44 -3.73 16.91
CA LEU A 218 -8.41 -3.72 15.90
C LEU A 218 -8.89 -2.97 14.64
N ASN A 219 -10.07 -3.30 14.14
CA ASN A 219 -10.65 -2.63 12.97
C ASN A 219 -10.89 -1.13 13.21
N GLU A 220 -11.34 -0.74 14.41
CA GLU A 220 -11.50 0.68 14.76
C GLU A 220 -10.15 1.40 14.82
N SER A 221 -9.12 0.77 15.38
CA SER A 221 -7.77 1.34 15.41
C SER A 221 -7.20 1.50 13.99
N GLU A 222 -7.34 0.48 13.16
CA GLU A 222 -6.88 0.51 11.77
C GLU A 222 -7.60 1.59 10.95
N ARG A 223 -8.92 1.69 11.13
CA ARG A 223 -9.72 2.76 10.50
C ARG A 223 -9.26 4.15 10.95
N LYS A 224 -9.03 4.37 12.25
CA LYS A 224 -8.53 5.66 12.76
C LYS A 224 -7.16 6.02 12.20
N ILE A 225 -6.26 5.05 12.09
CA ILE A 225 -4.93 5.25 11.49
C ILE A 225 -5.08 5.65 10.02
N LYS A 226 -5.96 4.97 9.27
CA LYS A 226 -6.19 5.28 7.85
C LYS A 226 -6.83 6.64 7.64
N GLU A 227 -7.85 6.99 8.43
CA GLU A 227 -8.49 8.30 8.39
C GLU A 227 -7.51 9.42 8.75
N ALA A 228 -6.66 9.22 9.78
CA ALA A 228 -5.61 10.17 10.14
C ALA A 228 -4.56 10.33 9.03
N ALA A 229 -4.17 9.24 8.36
CA ALA A 229 -3.25 9.29 7.23
C ALA A 229 -3.83 10.07 6.04
N GLN A 230 -5.09 9.82 5.68
CA GLN A 230 -5.77 10.55 4.61
C GLN A 230 -5.96 12.04 4.94
N MET A 231 -6.33 12.38 6.17
CA MET A 231 -6.41 13.78 6.61
C MET A 231 -5.04 14.46 6.55
N LYS A 232 -3.95 13.76 6.93
CA LYS A 232 -2.58 14.28 6.81
C LYS A 232 -2.23 14.56 5.35
N GLU A 233 -2.53 13.64 4.43
CA GLU A 233 -2.27 13.78 2.99
C GLU A 233 -3.04 14.96 2.37
N GLN A 234 -4.35 15.03 2.63
CA GLN A 234 -5.20 16.10 2.10
C GLN A 234 -4.83 17.48 2.65
N PHE A 235 -4.43 17.55 3.92
CA PHE A 235 -3.91 18.78 4.52
C PHE A 235 -2.63 19.26 3.82
N MET A 236 -1.68 18.34 3.53
CA MET A 236 -0.43 18.71 2.84
C MET A 236 -0.66 19.16 1.40
N ALA A 237 -1.55 18.50 0.67
CA ALA A 237 -1.90 18.89 -0.71
C ALA A 237 -2.53 20.28 -0.76
N ASN A 238 -3.48 20.57 0.15
CA ASN A 238 -4.21 21.84 0.16
C ASN A 238 -3.35 23.01 0.67
N MET A 239 -2.53 22.81 1.71
CA MET A 239 -1.67 23.88 2.23
C MET A 239 -0.72 24.45 1.17
N SER A 240 -0.20 23.62 0.26
CA SER A 240 0.70 24.09 -0.79
C SER A 240 0.07 25.17 -1.66
N HIS A 241 -1.18 24.96 -2.09
CA HIS A 241 -1.90 25.91 -2.94
C HIS A 241 -2.41 27.12 -2.16
N GLU A 242 -2.89 26.93 -0.92
CA GLU A 242 -3.44 28.02 -0.12
C GLU A 242 -2.37 29.00 0.39
N ILE A 243 -1.13 28.54 0.59
CA ILE A 243 -0.04 29.43 0.98
C ILE A 243 0.65 30.04 -0.26
N ARG A 244 0.79 29.30 -1.37
CA ARG A 244 1.45 29.79 -2.59
C ARG A 244 0.68 30.93 -3.25
N THR A 245 -0.65 30.87 -3.28
CA THR A 245 -1.51 31.86 -3.95
C THR A 245 -1.34 33.29 -3.41
N PRO A 246 -1.48 33.55 -2.09
CA PRO A 246 -1.27 34.89 -1.54
C PRO A 246 0.20 35.34 -1.64
N MET A 247 1.17 34.43 -1.53
CA MET A 247 2.58 34.76 -1.65
C MET A 247 2.99 35.18 -3.07
N ASN A 248 2.52 34.46 -4.08
CA ASN A 248 2.72 34.84 -5.48
C ASN A 248 2.08 36.20 -5.79
N ALA A 249 0.95 36.53 -5.17
CA ALA A 249 0.35 37.85 -5.28
C ALA A 249 1.24 38.94 -4.66
N ILE A 250 1.78 38.73 -3.45
CA ILE A 250 2.70 39.67 -2.79
C ILE A 250 3.97 39.88 -3.63
N ILE A 251 4.57 38.83 -4.15
CA ILE A 251 5.74 38.91 -5.05
C ILE A 251 5.38 39.59 -6.37
N GLY A 252 4.19 39.31 -6.90
CA GLY A 252 3.65 39.98 -8.07
C GLY A 252 3.54 41.50 -7.86
N PHE A 253 2.88 41.93 -6.78
CA PHE A 253 2.70 43.35 -6.47
C PHE A 253 4.02 44.05 -6.13
N THR A 254 4.95 43.39 -5.44
CA THR A 254 6.29 43.97 -5.20
C THR A 254 7.09 44.10 -6.50
N ASN A 255 6.99 43.14 -7.43
CA ASN A 255 7.59 43.27 -8.75
C ASN A 255 6.97 44.38 -9.60
N LEU A 256 5.66 44.63 -9.45
CA LEU A 256 5.01 45.77 -10.06
C LEU A 256 5.51 47.08 -9.44
N LEU A 257 5.58 47.18 -8.10
CA LEU A 257 6.09 48.35 -7.39
C LEU A 257 7.55 48.66 -7.73
N ARG A 258 8.44 47.65 -7.85
CA ARG A 258 9.85 47.84 -8.24
C ARG A 258 10.02 48.49 -9.61
N ARG A 259 9.02 48.38 -10.49
CA ARG A 259 9.06 48.97 -11.82
C ARG A 259 8.66 50.46 -11.81
N THR A 260 7.89 50.90 -10.81
CA THR A 260 7.48 52.31 -10.63
C THR A 260 8.62 53.22 -10.14
N GLN A 261 8.44 54.54 -10.23
CA GLN A 261 9.38 55.50 -9.62
C GLN A 261 9.24 55.49 -8.10
N LEU A 262 10.16 54.80 -7.43
CA LEU A 262 10.26 54.73 -5.97
C LEU A 262 11.40 55.62 -5.48
N GLU A 263 11.14 56.36 -4.39
CA GLU A 263 12.18 57.01 -3.59
C GLU A 263 13.21 55.96 -3.10
N PRO A 264 14.48 56.33 -2.83
CA PRO A 264 15.53 55.38 -2.47
C PRO A 264 15.16 54.46 -1.30
N THR A 265 14.52 55.01 -0.26
CA THR A 265 14.04 54.25 0.91
C THR A 265 12.86 53.34 0.57
N GLN A 266 11.94 53.77 -0.30
CA GLN A 266 10.83 52.93 -0.76
C GLN A 266 11.31 51.76 -1.62
N ARG A 267 12.31 52.00 -2.49
CA ARG A 267 12.94 50.94 -3.30
C ARG A 267 13.60 49.88 -2.42
N GLU A 268 14.29 50.32 -1.37
CA GLU A 268 14.86 49.43 -0.36
C GLU A 268 13.78 48.61 0.35
N TYR A 269 12.67 49.23 0.77
CA TYR A 269 11.54 48.50 1.38
C TYR A 269 10.92 47.49 0.44
N VAL A 270 10.63 47.85 -0.80
CA VAL A 270 10.04 46.92 -1.77
C VAL A 270 11.00 45.79 -2.12
N GLN A 271 12.31 46.07 -2.23
CA GLN A 271 13.33 45.04 -2.42
C GLN A 271 13.38 44.08 -1.22
N ASN A 272 13.31 44.60 0.01
CA ASN A 272 13.29 43.78 1.21
C ASN A 272 12.01 42.92 1.31
N ILE A 273 10.84 43.46 0.95
CA ILE A 273 9.58 42.70 0.93
C ILE A 273 9.64 41.61 -0.15
N HIS A 274 10.18 41.91 -1.34
CA HIS A 274 10.34 40.93 -2.41
C HIS A 274 11.26 39.78 -1.98
N SER A 275 12.46 40.10 -1.48
CA SER A 275 13.40 39.11 -0.96
C SER A 275 12.82 38.29 0.18
N ALA A 276 12.06 38.91 1.09
CA ALA A 276 11.35 38.20 2.15
C ALA A 276 10.26 37.27 1.59
N GLY A 277 9.59 37.68 0.51
CA GLY A 277 8.59 36.88 -0.20
C GLY A 277 9.19 35.63 -0.84
N ASP A 278 10.27 35.79 -1.59
CA ASP A 278 11.00 34.67 -2.23
C ASP A 278 11.54 33.70 -1.17
N ASN A 279 12.14 34.22 -0.10
CA ASN A 279 12.63 33.41 1.01
C ASN A 279 11.51 32.63 1.71
N LEU A 280 10.33 33.24 1.87
CA LEU A 280 9.19 32.57 2.49
C LEU A 280 8.62 31.49 1.56
N LEU A 281 8.54 31.72 0.25
CA LEU A 281 8.16 30.67 -0.70
C LEU A 281 9.14 29.50 -0.69
N ALA A 282 10.44 29.76 -0.66
CA ALA A 282 11.47 28.73 -0.51
C ALA A 282 11.26 27.93 0.79
N LEU A 283 11.05 28.62 1.92
CA LEU A 283 10.72 27.99 3.22
C LEU A 283 9.47 27.10 3.15
N ILE A 284 8.41 27.57 2.52
CA ILE A 284 7.16 26.82 2.39
C ILE A 284 7.38 25.57 1.54
N ASN A 285 8.06 25.71 0.41
CA ASN A 285 8.39 24.57 -0.45
C ASN A 285 9.27 23.55 0.30
N ASP A 286 10.29 24.02 1.03
CA ASP A 286 11.14 23.18 1.89
C ASP A 286 10.33 22.39 2.93
N ILE A 287 9.41 23.05 3.64
CA ILE A 287 8.53 22.42 4.65
C ILE A 287 7.60 21.39 4.00
N LEU A 288 7.05 21.71 2.83
CA LEU A 288 6.14 20.82 2.12
C LEU A 288 6.86 19.59 1.55
N ASP A 289 8.05 19.77 0.99
CA ASP A 289 8.90 18.67 0.52
C ASP A 289 9.26 17.74 1.67
N LEU A 290 9.70 18.29 2.81
CA LEU A 290 9.95 17.53 4.03
C LEU A 290 8.70 16.75 4.49
N SER A 291 7.55 17.41 4.50
CA SER A 291 6.28 16.80 4.91
C SER A 291 5.83 15.66 3.98
N LYS A 292 6.09 15.79 2.67
CA LYS A 292 5.82 14.75 1.67
C LYS A 292 6.74 13.55 1.84
N ILE A 293 8.03 13.77 2.11
CA ILE A 293 9.01 12.70 2.31
C ILE A 293 8.66 11.91 3.58
N GLU A 294 8.38 12.57 4.71
CA GLU A 294 8.00 11.91 5.96
C GLU A 294 6.70 11.10 5.87
N ALA A 295 5.78 11.54 5.03
CA ALA A 295 4.53 10.84 4.79
C ALA A 295 4.70 9.65 3.82
N GLY A 296 5.89 9.44 3.26
CA GLY A 296 6.14 8.42 2.24
C GLY A 296 5.42 8.70 0.92
N MET A 297 5.01 9.96 0.68
CA MET A 297 4.23 10.36 -0.50
C MET A 297 5.12 10.81 -1.67
N MET A 298 6.41 11.06 -1.40
CA MET A 298 7.37 11.38 -2.46
C MET A 298 7.79 10.09 -3.17
N GLN A 299 7.34 9.93 -4.40
CA GLN A 299 7.74 8.82 -5.28
C GLN A 299 9.02 9.23 -6.03
N LEU A 300 9.97 8.30 -6.12
CA LEU A 300 11.13 8.45 -6.99
C LEU A 300 10.72 8.09 -8.42
N GLU A 301 11.09 8.94 -9.36
CA GLU A 301 10.88 8.70 -10.79
C GLU A 301 12.17 8.15 -11.40
N GLU A 302 12.12 6.95 -11.97
CA GLU A 302 13.28 6.36 -12.62
C GLU A 302 13.36 6.83 -14.08
N THR A 303 14.29 7.73 -14.37
CA THR A 303 14.52 8.32 -15.69
C THR A 303 15.97 8.10 -16.14
N ARG A 304 16.21 8.08 -17.45
CA ARG A 304 17.58 8.04 -17.99
C ARG A 304 18.15 9.46 -18.06
N PHE A 305 19.34 9.67 -17.51
CA PHE A 305 19.99 10.97 -17.54
C PHE A 305 21.50 10.86 -17.71
N SER A 306 22.11 11.94 -18.24
CA SER A 306 23.56 12.12 -18.34
C SER A 306 24.07 12.83 -17.09
N ILE A 307 24.92 12.17 -16.30
CA ILE A 307 25.50 12.78 -15.09
C ILE A 307 26.38 13.97 -15.43
N ARG A 308 27.13 13.92 -16.54
CA ARG A 308 28.00 15.03 -16.97
C ARG A 308 27.18 16.26 -17.34
N SER A 309 26.12 16.07 -18.13
CA SER A 309 25.21 17.16 -18.51
C SER A 309 24.53 17.78 -17.28
N LEU A 310 24.05 16.94 -16.36
CA LEU A 310 23.42 17.38 -15.12
C LEU A 310 24.36 18.24 -14.27
N THR A 311 25.60 17.77 -14.04
CA THR A 311 26.59 18.53 -13.27
C THR A 311 26.99 19.85 -13.93
N ALA A 312 27.10 19.88 -15.26
CA ALA A 312 27.39 21.10 -16.01
C ALA A 312 26.25 22.13 -15.92
N SER A 313 24.99 21.68 -16.06
CA SER A 313 23.81 22.54 -15.93
C SER A 313 23.70 23.15 -14.54
N VAL A 314 23.94 22.37 -13.48
CA VAL A 314 23.94 22.90 -12.11
C VAL A 314 25.07 23.90 -11.90
N GLY A 315 26.27 23.66 -12.44
CA GLY A 315 27.37 24.62 -12.37
C GLY A 315 27.05 25.96 -13.03
N ALA A 316 26.43 25.93 -14.21
CA ALA A 316 26.01 27.14 -14.93
C ALA A 316 25.01 27.99 -14.14
N MET A 317 24.18 27.36 -13.28
CA MET A 317 23.21 28.07 -12.43
C MET A 317 23.86 28.97 -11.37
N PHE A 318 25.12 28.76 -11.00
CA PHE A 318 25.79 29.55 -9.96
C PHE A 318 26.87 30.49 -10.52
N ALA A 319 27.10 30.51 -11.84
CA ALA A 319 28.21 31.21 -12.48
C ALA A 319 28.30 32.71 -12.14
N GLU A 320 27.18 33.45 -12.21
CA GLU A 320 27.09 34.88 -11.84
C GLU A 320 27.39 35.11 -10.35
N LYS A 321 26.78 34.36 -9.42
CA LYS A 321 27.05 34.49 -7.98
C LYS A 321 28.49 34.15 -7.61
N VAL A 322 29.06 33.14 -8.27
CA VAL A 322 30.48 32.77 -8.17
C VAL A 322 31.34 33.93 -8.68
N ALA A 323 31.00 34.54 -9.82
CA ALA A 323 31.72 35.69 -10.36
C ALA A 323 31.59 36.96 -9.49
N GLU A 324 30.40 37.28 -8.98
CA GLU A 324 30.13 38.41 -8.08
C GLU A 324 30.99 38.32 -6.80
N LYS A 325 31.10 37.11 -6.24
CA LYS A 325 31.94 36.85 -5.06
C LYS A 325 33.41 36.58 -5.38
N ARG A 326 33.81 36.61 -6.66
CA ARG A 326 35.17 36.27 -7.12
C ARG A 326 35.65 34.89 -6.64
N LEU A 327 34.72 33.93 -6.64
CA LEU A 327 35.00 32.52 -6.35
C LEU A 327 35.44 31.82 -7.64
N GLU A 328 36.23 30.76 -7.51
CA GLU A 328 36.49 29.82 -8.59
C GLU A 328 35.55 28.61 -8.44
N TYR A 329 34.94 28.18 -9.54
CA TYR A 329 34.08 26.99 -9.56
C TYR A 329 34.65 25.97 -10.55
N ALA A 330 34.86 24.74 -10.08
CA ALA A 330 35.30 23.62 -10.90
C ALA A 330 34.33 22.44 -10.76
N SER A 331 34.02 21.81 -11.89
CA SER A 331 33.24 20.56 -11.93
C SER A 331 34.04 19.49 -12.66
N HIS A 332 34.18 18.32 -12.04
CA HIS A 332 34.91 17.20 -12.59
C HIS A 332 34.16 15.89 -12.38
N VAL A 333 33.89 15.18 -13.47
CA VAL A 333 33.33 13.82 -13.45
C VAL A 333 34.40 12.85 -13.94
N ALA A 334 34.78 11.89 -13.08
CA ALA A 334 35.83 10.92 -13.38
C ALA A 334 35.53 10.16 -14.69
N ALA A 335 36.59 9.84 -15.44
CA ALA A 335 36.48 9.21 -16.76
C ALA A 335 35.89 7.79 -16.70
N ASP A 336 36.03 7.10 -15.57
CA ASP A 336 35.53 5.75 -15.34
C ASP A 336 34.08 5.69 -14.85
N VAL A 337 33.41 6.85 -14.69
CA VAL A 337 31.98 6.92 -14.38
C VAL A 337 31.15 6.80 -15.67
N PRO A 338 30.24 5.81 -15.77
CA PRO A 338 29.27 5.73 -16.88
C PRO A 338 28.42 7.00 -16.95
N ASP A 339 28.28 7.58 -18.14
CA ASP A 339 27.58 8.86 -18.26
C ASP A 339 26.06 8.70 -18.17
N ILE A 340 25.51 7.67 -18.84
CA ILE A 340 24.06 7.41 -18.86
C ILE A 340 23.68 6.52 -17.70
N LEU A 341 22.84 7.06 -16.81
CA LEU A 341 22.37 6.41 -15.59
C LEU A 341 20.84 6.38 -15.56
N SER A 342 20.26 5.42 -14.85
CA SER A 342 18.83 5.32 -14.61
C SER A 342 18.53 5.63 -13.14
N GLY A 343 17.74 6.67 -12.89
CA GLY A 343 17.36 7.15 -11.55
C GLY A 343 16.63 8.50 -11.60
N ASP A 344 16.51 9.15 -10.43
CA ASP A 344 15.75 10.40 -10.32
C ASP A 344 16.67 11.62 -10.46
N ALA A 345 16.79 12.11 -11.69
CA ALA A 345 17.61 13.28 -12.03
C ALA A 345 17.15 14.56 -11.33
N VAL A 346 15.85 14.71 -11.08
CA VAL A 346 15.28 15.91 -10.45
C VAL A 346 15.71 15.99 -8.99
N ARG A 347 15.62 14.88 -8.25
CA ARG A 347 16.04 14.83 -6.84
C ARG A 347 17.55 14.99 -6.71
N LEU A 348 18.33 14.40 -7.62
CA LEU A 348 19.77 14.61 -7.66
C LEU A 348 20.11 16.09 -7.88
N THR A 349 19.48 16.76 -8.86
CA THR A 349 19.65 18.20 -9.08
C THR A 349 19.31 19.00 -7.82
N GLN A 350 18.21 18.68 -7.13
CA GLN A 350 17.82 19.35 -5.89
C GLN A 350 18.87 19.18 -4.78
N VAL A 351 19.49 17.99 -4.67
CA VAL A 351 20.60 17.75 -3.74
C VAL A 351 21.80 18.64 -4.08
N LEU A 352 22.23 18.67 -5.35
CA LEU A 352 23.40 19.43 -5.77
C LEU A 352 23.20 20.95 -5.65
N VAL A 353 22.02 21.46 -6.04
CA VAL A 353 21.67 22.88 -5.90
C VAL A 353 21.73 23.33 -4.43
N ASN A 354 21.24 22.51 -3.50
CA ASN A 354 21.31 22.83 -2.07
C ASN A 354 22.74 22.83 -1.53
N LEU A 355 23.55 21.84 -1.90
CA LEU A 355 24.93 21.74 -1.44
C LEU A 355 25.82 22.85 -2.03
N ILE A 356 25.74 23.08 -3.34
CA ILE A 356 26.51 24.13 -4.03
C ILE A 356 26.03 25.52 -3.61
N GLY A 357 24.71 25.69 -3.43
CA GLY A 357 24.14 26.92 -2.89
C GLY A 357 24.68 27.27 -1.50
N ASN A 358 24.83 26.27 -0.62
CA ASN A 358 25.47 26.44 0.68
C ASN A 358 26.97 26.78 0.54
N ALA A 359 27.71 26.09 -0.33
CA ALA A 359 29.12 26.38 -0.60
C ALA A 359 29.33 27.83 -1.06
N VAL A 360 28.55 28.30 -2.03
CA VAL A 360 28.59 29.69 -2.55
C VAL A 360 28.23 30.69 -1.46
N LYS A 361 27.29 30.34 -0.60
CA LYS A 361 26.82 31.20 0.49
C LYS A 361 27.88 31.40 1.58
N PHE A 362 28.49 30.32 2.05
CA PHE A 362 29.40 30.29 3.20
C PHE A 362 30.88 30.44 2.84
N THR A 363 31.21 30.57 1.54
CA THR A 363 32.54 30.89 1.06
C THR A 363 32.61 32.38 0.66
N PRO A 364 33.33 33.23 1.43
CA PRO A 364 33.46 34.65 1.08
C PRO A 364 34.39 34.89 -0.12
N GLY A 365 35.36 34.01 -0.34
CA GLY A 365 36.35 34.02 -1.43
C GLY A 365 37.14 32.70 -1.40
N GLY A 366 37.64 32.24 -2.55
CA GLY A 366 38.31 30.93 -2.68
C GLY A 366 37.69 30.03 -3.75
N ILE A 367 37.70 28.73 -3.53
CA ILE A 367 37.38 27.71 -4.54
C ILE A 367 36.21 26.85 -4.06
N ILE A 368 35.30 26.54 -4.99
CA ILE A 368 34.24 25.54 -4.85
C ILE A 368 34.44 24.48 -5.92
N GLU A 369 34.46 23.22 -5.51
CA GLU A 369 34.70 22.10 -6.42
C GLU A 369 33.64 21.02 -6.27
N LEU A 370 33.07 20.59 -7.40
CA LEU A 370 32.18 19.44 -7.52
C LEU A 370 32.93 18.28 -8.18
N ARG A 371 33.15 17.18 -7.46
CA ARG A 371 33.73 15.95 -8.01
C ARG A 371 32.73 14.80 -8.00
N VAL A 372 32.69 14.03 -9.08
CA VAL A 372 31.94 12.78 -9.16
C VAL A 372 32.90 11.64 -9.43
N GLU A 373 32.97 10.69 -8.51
CA GLU A 373 33.85 9.54 -8.52
C GLU A 373 33.04 8.24 -8.49
N ARG A 374 33.62 7.17 -9.02
CA ARG A 374 33.03 5.83 -8.95
C ARG A 374 33.50 5.12 -7.68
N ARG A 375 32.56 4.62 -6.88
CA ARG A 375 32.84 3.81 -5.68
C ARG A 375 32.98 2.32 -6.01
N TYR A 376 32.05 1.81 -6.82
CA TYR A 376 32.05 0.45 -7.31
C TYR A 376 31.17 0.37 -8.56
N GLU A 377 31.35 -0.70 -9.33
CA GLU A 377 30.53 -0.98 -10.51
C GLU A 377 30.23 -2.47 -10.57
N THR A 378 29.00 -2.77 -10.93
CA THR A 378 28.50 -4.10 -11.22
C THR A 378 27.88 -4.06 -12.63
N PRO A 379 27.57 -5.20 -13.26
CA PRO A 379 26.97 -5.21 -14.59
C PRO A 379 25.67 -4.43 -14.72
N THR A 380 24.95 -4.19 -13.62
CA THR A 380 23.63 -3.55 -13.62
C THR A 380 23.57 -2.27 -12.79
N MET A 381 24.57 -1.96 -11.96
CA MET A 381 24.54 -0.83 -11.02
C MET A 381 25.92 -0.21 -10.88
N VAL A 382 25.97 1.11 -10.71
CA VAL A 382 27.16 1.87 -10.34
C VAL A 382 26.90 2.63 -9.04
N GLY A 383 27.83 2.53 -8.10
CA GLY A 383 27.83 3.39 -6.92
C GLY A 383 28.62 4.65 -7.19
N LEU A 384 27.98 5.81 -7.11
CA LEU A 384 28.62 7.11 -7.24
C LEU A 384 28.98 7.70 -5.88
N ARG A 385 30.12 8.38 -5.83
CA ARG A 385 30.52 9.28 -4.75
C ARG A 385 30.63 10.68 -5.31
N ILE A 386 29.79 11.58 -4.82
CA ILE A 386 29.75 12.98 -5.21
C ILE A 386 30.30 13.81 -4.06
N LEU A 387 31.35 14.58 -4.32
CA LEU A 387 31.99 15.46 -3.35
C LEU A 387 31.73 16.92 -3.72
N VAL A 388 31.20 17.70 -2.78
CA VAL A 388 31.11 19.16 -2.88
C VAL A 388 32.06 19.75 -1.85
N THR A 389 33.15 20.32 -2.34
CA THR A 389 34.22 20.91 -1.53
C THR A 389 34.15 22.42 -1.63
N ASP A 390 34.27 23.11 -0.49
CA ASP A 390 34.41 24.55 -0.41
C ASP A 390 35.56 24.93 0.51
N THR A 391 36.18 26.08 0.25
CA THR A 391 37.23 26.67 1.11
C THR A 391 36.68 27.76 2.02
N GLY A 392 35.42 27.63 2.45
CA GLY A 392 34.70 28.64 3.22
C GLY A 392 35.05 28.66 4.71
N ILE A 393 34.14 29.21 5.51
CA ILE A 393 34.33 29.38 6.96
C ILE A 393 34.45 28.06 7.74
N GLY A 394 34.06 26.93 7.13
CA GLY A 394 34.01 25.63 7.79
C GLY A 394 32.96 25.54 8.90
N ILE A 395 32.89 24.37 9.54
CA ILE A 395 31.91 24.04 10.58
C ILE A 395 32.66 23.56 11.82
N GLU A 396 32.27 24.06 13.00
CA GLU A 396 32.79 23.62 14.30
C GLU A 396 32.50 22.13 14.55
N THR A 397 33.47 21.41 15.12
CA THR A 397 33.40 19.96 15.37
C THR A 397 32.18 19.55 16.20
N GLU A 398 31.77 20.37 17.17
CA GLU A 398 30.60 20.08 18.04
C GLU A 398 29.27 20.14 17.28
N LYS A 399 29.20 20.91 16.19
CA LYS A 399 27.98 21.13 15.39
C LYS A 399 27.83 20.13 14.23
N LEU A 400 28.89 19.40 13.85
CA LEU A 400 28.88 18.47 12.72
C LEU A 400 27.79 17.39 12.80
N HIS A 401 27.45 16.93 14.00
CA HIS A 401 26.44 15.89 14.19
C HIS A 401 25.01 16.40 14.02
N SER A 402 24.80 17.71 14.14
CA SER A 402 23.47 18.30 14.27
C SER A 402 23.12 19.24 13.11
N ILE A 403 24.04 19.50 12.17
CA ILE A 403 23.77 20.29 10.95
C ILE A 403 22.70 19.69 10.03
N PHE A 404 22.44 18.38 10.16
CA PHE A 404 21.38 17.69 9.43
C PHE A 404 20.05 17.66 10.19
N ASP A 405 20.02 18.14 11.44
CA ASP A 405 18.80 18.25 12.23
C ASP A 405 17.98 19.46 11.77
N ARG A 406 16.66 19.37 11.96
CA ARG A 406 15.73 20.40 11.47
C ARG A 406 15.86 21.69 12.25
N PHE A 407 15.79 22.81 11.53
CA PHE A 407 15.80 24.16 12.09
C PHE A 407 17.05 24.48 12.92
N GLN A 408 18.12 23.67 12.81
CA GLN A 408 19.40 24.01 13.39
C GLN A 408 20.15 24.99 12.48
N GLN A 409 20.63 26.07 13.08
CA GLN A 409 21.42 27.11 12.42
C GLN A 409 22.66 27.41 13.26
N ALA A 410 23.80 27.59 12.61
CA ALA A 410 25.10 27.57 13.27
C ALA A 410 25.42 28.79 14.16
N GLU A 411 24.67 29.91 14.14
CA GLU A 411 24.76 31.00 15.13
C GLU A 411 23.71 32.12 14.93
N ALA A 412 23.48 32.95 15.97
CA ALA A 412 22.58 34.11 15.96
C ALA A 412 23.17 35.38 15.29
N ASP A 413 24.48 35.45 15.08
CA ASP A 413 25.15 36.59 14.42
C ASP A 413 25.37 36.37 12.91
N THR A 414 25.47 35.11 12.45
CA THR A 414 25.50 34.75 11.02
C THR A 414 24.14 34.88 10.34
N THR A 415 23.05 34.85 11.11
CA THR A 415 21.66 35.00 10.65
C THR A 415 21.37 36.40 10.09
N ARG A 416 22.05 37.45 10.60
CA ARG A 416 21.89 38.83 10.13
C ARG A 416 22.61 39.12 8.81
N ARG A 417 23.62 38.33 8.43
CA ARG A 417 24.40 38.54 7.20
C ARG A 417 24.06 37.58 6.07
N TYR A 418 23.65 36.35 6.36
CA TYR A 418 23.57 35.31 5.32
C TYR A 418 22.22 34.62 5.15
N GLY A 419 21.24 34.72 6.06
CA GLY A 419 19.83 34.28 5.89
C GLY A 419 19.59 32.84 5.39
N GLY A 420 18.96 31.95 6.16
CA GLY A 420 18.65 30.59 5.70
C GLY A 420 17.51 29.92 6.47
N THR A 421 16.98 28.83 5.92
CA THR A 421 15.83 28.11 6.47
C THR A 421 16.21 27.12 7.58
N GLY A 422 17.46 26.64 7.57
CA GLY A 422 17.90 25.53 8.42
C GLY A 422 17.26 24.19 8.03
N LEU A 423 16.61 24.11 6.85
CA LEU A 423 15.95 22.91 6.35
C LEU A 423 16.71 22.26 5.19
N GLY A 424 17.47 23.04 4.40
CA GLY A 424 18.15 22.55 3.19
C GLY A 424 18.99 21.29 3.39
N LEU A 425 19.86 21.23 4.42
CA LEU A 425 20.68 20.03 4.68
C LEU A 425 19.86 18.84 5.19
N SER A 426 18.79 19.09 5.96
CA SER A 426 17.87 18.03 6.40
C SER A 426 17.08 17.43 5.22
N ILE A 427 16.71 18.25 4.24
CA ILE A 427 16.06 17.82 2.99
C ILE A 427 17.05 17.04 2.14
N VAL A 428 18.29 17.52 1.98
CA VAL A 428 19.34 16.78 1.26
C VAL A 428 19.53 15.39 1.86
N ARG A 429 19.64 15.28 3.18
CA ARG A 429 19.77 13.97 3.85
C ARG A 429 18.60 13.06 3.54
N GLN A 430 17.37 13.56 3.67
CA GLN A 430 16.18 12.76 3.37
C GLN A 430 16.08 12.37 1.89
N LEU A 431 16.43 13.25 0.95
CA LEU A 431 16.43 12.95 -0.49
C LEU A 431 17.49 11.91 -0.87
N VAL A 432 18.65 11.96 -0.22
CA VAL A 432 19.72 10.97 -0.41
C VAL A 432 19.32 9.62 0.18
N GLU A 433 18.77 9.61 1.40
CA GLU A 433 18.26 8.39 2.05
C GLU A 433 17.09 7.77 1.27
N LEU A 434 16.19 8.59 0.71
CA LEU A 434 15.07 8.13 -0.13
C LEU A 434 15.59 7.40 -1.37
N GLN A 435 16.68 7.89 -1.97
CA GLN A 435 17.37 7.27 -3.10
C GLN A 435 18.28 6.09 -2.70
N GLY A 436 18.21 5.63 -1.45
CA GLY A 436 19.02 4.51 -0.95
C GLY A 436 20.50 4.84 -0.71
N GLY A 437 20.83 6.13 -0.68
CA GLY A 437 22.19 6.64 -0.50
C GLY A 437 22.54 7.03 0.95
N SER A 438 23.72 7.62 1.12
CA SER A 438 24.16 8.24 2.37
C SER A 438 24.87 9.57 2.14
N ILE A 439 24.75 10.51 3.08
CA ILE A 439 25.50 11.76 3.08
C ILE A 439 26.36 11.87 4.35
N ASP A 440 27.57 12.38 4.19
CA ASP A 440 28.53 12.64 5.26
C ASP A 440 29.18 14.01 5.06
N VAL A 441 29.79 14.56 6.11
CA VAL A 441 30.45 15.88 6.09
C VAL A 441 31.77 15.82 6.83
N GLN A 442 32.81 16.38 6.21
CA GLN A 442 34.09 16.64 6.84
C GLN A 442 34.37 18.13 6.77
N SER A 443 34.59 18.78 7.90
CA SER A 443 34.86 20.21 7.92
C SER A 443 35.71 20.60 9.12
N GLN A 444 36.51 21.65 8.92
CA GLN A 444 37.28 22.29 9.97
C GLN A 444 37.08 23.80 9.87
N GLU A 445 36.85 24.44 11.01
CA GLU A 445 36.67 25.89 11.10
C GLU A 445 37.87 26.63 10.46
N GLY A 446 37.56 27.56 9.56
CA GLY A 446 38.51 28.35 8.79
C GLY A 446 39.18 27.63 7.61
N GLN A 447 38.91 26.34 7.38
CA GLN A 447 39.50 25.57 6.27
C GLN A 447 38.48 25.07 5.24
N GLY A 448 37.19 25.30 5.48
CA GLY A 448 36.09 24.91 4.58
C GLY A 448 35.45 23.56 4.91
N SER A 449 34.60 23.08 4.01
CA SER A 449 33.81 21.86 4.19
C SER A 449 33.85 20.96 2.96
N VAL A 450 33.72 19.65 3.19
CA VAL A 450 33.59 18.62 2.16
C VAL A 450 32.34 17.80 2.48
N PHE A 451 31.31 17.96 1.66
CA PHE A 451 30.11 17.13 1.72
C PHE A 451 30.24 15.95 0.77
N THR A 452 30.07 14.74 1.28
CA THR A 452 30.18 13.50 0.50
C THR A 452 28.82 12.83 0.41
N VAL A 453 28.28 12.73 -0.80
CA VAL A 453 27.01 12.05 -1.11
C VAL A 453 27.33 10.74 -1.84
N ASN A 454 26.82 9.62 -1.34
CA ASN A 454 26.93 8.32 -1.99
C ASN A 454 25.54 7.86 -2.44
N ILE A 455 25.34 7.63 -3.74
CA ILE A 455 24.07 7.15 -4.30
C ILE A 455 24.38 6.07 -5.34
N ASP A 456 23.55 5.03 -5.35
CA ASP A 456 23.68 3.93 -6.29
C ASP A 456 22.66 4.11 -7.44
N TYR A 457 23.15 4.10 -8.67
CA TYR A 457 22.32 4.22 -9.88
C TYR A 457 22.37 2.94 -10.70
N ARG A 458 21.28 2.65 -11.40
CA ARG A 458 21.24 1.53 -12.33
C ARG A 458 21.94 1.92 -13.63
N ILE A 459 22.85 1.07 -14.09
CA ILE A 459 23.39 1.17 -15.44
C ILE A 459 22.34 0.50 -16.35
N PRO A 460 21.77 1.22 -17.33
CA PRO A 460 20.85 0.62 -18.28
C PRO A 460 21.53 -0.55 -18.99
N ASP A 461 20.88 -1.71 -19.03
CA ASP A 461 21.42 -2.88 -19.72
C ASP A 461 21.41 -2.59 -21.24
N LEU A 462 22.60 -2.40 -21.80
CA LEU A 462 22.78 -2.25 -23.25
C LEU A 462 22.33 -3.52 -24.01
N SER A 463 22.09 -4.63 -23.31
CA SER A 463 21.58 -5.91 -23.85
C SER A 463 20.06 -5.94 -24.04
N GLU A 464 19.27 -5.23 -23.22
CA GLU A 464 17.80 -5.15 -23.39
C GLU A 464 17.40 -4.20 -24.54
N VAL A 465 18.37 -3.49 -25.09
CA VAL A 465 18.27 -2.80 -26.39
C VAL A 465 18.38 -3.81 -27.55
N SER A 466 18.87 -5.03 -27.32
CA SER A 466 19.20 -6.02 -28.37
C SER A 466 18.01 -6.82 -28.93
N SER A 467 16.76 -6.45 -28.59
CA SER A 467 15.57 -6.91 -29.35
C SER A 467 14.90 -5.79 -30.17
N ALA A 468 15.40 -4.55 -30.07
CA ALA A 468 14.93 -3.42 -30.88
C ALA A 468 16.07 -2.57 -31.49
N SER A 469 17.34 -2.90 -31.23
CA SER A 469 18.50 -2.27 -31.86
C SER A 469 19.67 -3.26 -31.88
N VAL A 470 19.62 -4.20 -32.83
CA VAL A 470 20.83 -4.88 -33.31
C VAL A 470 21.28 -4.11 -34.54
N MET A 471 22.47 -3.52 -34.43
CA MET A 471 23.28 -3.03 -35.54
C MET A 471 22.53 -2.09 -36.51
N GLN A 472 22.50 -0.81 -36.17
CA GLN A 472 22.62 0.19 -37.23
C GLN A 472 24.07 0.67 -37.24
N GLU A 473 24.79 0.23 -38.28
CA GLU A 473 25.65 1.13 -39.05
C GLU A 473 25.11 2.55 -38.95
N VAL A 474 26.00 3.51 -38.73
CA VAL A 474 25.78 4.97 -38.77
C VAL A 474 24.71 5.30 -39.83
N ALA A 475 23.45 5.30 -39.41
CA ALA A 475 22.34 5.73 -40.22
C ALA A 475 22.28 7.22 -39.95
N VAL A 476 22.79 7.98 -40.91
CA VAL A 476 22.42 9.38 -41.07
C VAL A 476 20.91 9.42 -40.95
N ILE A 477 20.39 9.94 -39.83
CA ILE A 477 18.96 10.23 -39.69
C ILE A 477 18.70 11.25 -40.80
N GLU A 478 17.98 10.84 -41.84
CA GLU A 478 17.61 11.77 -42.90
C GLU A 478 16.84 12.92 -42.23
N PRO A 479 17.20 14.18 -42.52
CA PRO A 479 16.66 15.31 -41.77
C PRO A 479 15.12 15.34 -41.69
N GLY A 480 14.43 14.74 -42.67
CA GLY A 480 12.97 14.64 -42.72
C GLY A 480 12.28 13.84 -41.61
N SER A 481 12.99 13.04 -40.79
CA SER A 481 12.38 12.28 -39.68
C SER A 481 12.38 12.98 -38.32
N ILE A 482 13.02 14.16 -38.19
CA ILE A 482 13.02 14.93 -36.94
C ILE A 482 11.76 15.80 -36.91
N GLN A 483 10.92 15.62 -35.88
CA GLN A 483 9.69 16.40 -35.68
C GLN A 483 9.77 17.17 -34.37
N VAL A 484 9.84 18.50 -34.45
CA VAL A 484 9.93 19.41 -33.29
C VAL A 484 8.58 20.13 -33.09
N LEU A 485 8.08 20.15 -31.85
CA LEU A 485 6.95 21.01 -31.49
C LEU A 485 7.47 22.36 -31.01
N VAL A 486 6.91 23.45 -31.51
CA VAL A 486 7.32 24.81 -31.15
C VAL A 486 6.09 25.56 -30.66
N ALA A 487 6.10 25.99 -29.41
CA ALA A 487 5.09 26.87 -28.84
C ALA A 487 5.67 28.29 -28.77
N GLU A 488 5.22 29.17 -29.67
CA GLU A 488 5.70 30.55 -29.85
C GLU A 488 4.56 31.41 -30.39
N ASP A 489 4.30 32.57 -29.78
CA ASP A 489 3.19 33.45 -30.15
C ASP A 489 3.56 34.51 -31.21
N ASN A 490 4.86 34.82 -31.39
CA ASN A 490 5.32 35.81 -32.36
C ASN A 490 5.53 35.24 -33.77
N ASN A 491 4.78 35.73 -34.76
CA ASN A 491 4.79 35.23 -36.15
C ASN A 491 6.16 35.37 -36.87
N MET A 492 6.98 36.37 -36.52
CA MET A 492 8.33 36.49 -37.09
C MET A 492 9.27 35.41 -36.53
N ASN A 493 9.21 35.16 -35.22
CA ASN A 493 9.96 34.06 -34.59
C ASN A 493 9.50 32.69 -35.12
N GLN A 494 8.19 32.50 -35.31
CA GLN A 494 7.66 31.28 -35.93
C GLN A 494 8.21 31.09 -37.36
N GLN A 495 8.31 32.14 -38.15
CA GLN A 495 8.84 32.07 -39.52
C GLN A 495 10.34 31.86 -39.56
N LEU A 496 11.09 32.49 -38.67
CA LEU A 496 12.51 32.23 -38.49
C LEU A 496 12.73 30.75 -38.14
N ILE A 497 12.07 30.24 -37.09
CA ILE A 497 12.19 28.83 -36.68
C ILE A 497 11.78 27.91 -37.83
N ARG A 498 10.68 28.20 -38.53
CA ARG A 498 10.24 27.41 -39.69
C ARG A 498 11.27 27.41 -40.82
N HIS A 499 11.91 28.54 -41.09
CA HIS A 499 12.97 28.66 -42.09
C HIS A 499 14.20 27.85 -41.68
N LEU A 500 14.69 28.01 -40.45
CA LEU A 500 15.82 27.26 -39.92
C LEU A 500 15.57 25.74 -39.95
N MET A 501 14.40 25.29 -39.47
CA MET A 501 14.01 23.88 -39.53
C MET A 501 13.95 23.37 -40.97
N ARG A 502 13.39 24.15 -41.91
CA ARG A 502 13.33 23.78 -43.33
C ARG A 502 14.72 23.69 -43.96
N ASN A 503 15.61 24.63 -43.65
CA ASN A 503 16.99 24.64 -44.17
C ASN A 503 17.79 23.43 -43.67
N TRP A 504 17.56 23.03 -42.42
CA TRP A 504 18.14 21.81 -41.87
C TRP A 504 17.41 20.55 -42.30
N GLY A 505 16.24 20.66 -42.92
CA GLY A 505 15.38 19.57 -43.37
C GLY A 505 14.53 18.92 -42.27
N PHE A 506 14.48 19.52 -41.07
CA PHE A 506 13.65 19.07 -39.94
C PHE A 506 12.18 19.44 -40.14
N GLY A 507 11.28 18.56 -39.71
CA GLY A 507 9.86 18.88 -39.57
C GLY A 507 9.59 19.65 -38.29
N CYS A 508 8.76 20.68 -38.36
CA CYS A 508 8.28 21.38 -37.18
C CYS A 508 6.77 21.62 -37.22
N THR A 509 6.11 21.41 -36.09
CA THR A 509 4.73 21.85 -35.87
C THR A 509 4.77 23.04 -34.92
N ILE A 510 4.15 24.16 -35.33
CA ILE A 510 4.16 25.41 -34.57
C ILE A 510 2.76 25.67 -34.04
N VAL A 511 2.65 26.01 -32.76
CA VAL A 511 1.42 26.35 -32.04
C VAL A 511 1.58 27.71 -31.36
N ALA A 512 0.47 28.42 -31.13
CA ALA A 512 0.52 29.82 -30.69
C ALA A 512 0.52 29.99 -29.16
N ASN A 513 0.20 28.94 -28.39
CA ASN A 513 0.14 29.00 -26.93
C ASN A 513 0.34 27.62 -26.27
N GLY A 514 0.45 27.62 -24.94
CA GLY A 514 0.67 26.41 -24.14
C GLY A 514 -0.49 25.39 -24.16
N ALA A 515 -1.73 25.86 -24.28
CA ALA A 515 -2.90 24.99 -24.31
C ALA A 515 -2.96 24.18 -25.63
N GLU A 516 -2.63 24.82 -26.75
CA GLU A 516 -2.47 24.17 -28.05
C GLU A 516 -1.31 23.17 -28.03
N ALA A 517 -0.20 23.50 -27.38
CA ALA A 517 0.94 22.58 -27.23
C ALA A 517 0.53 21.29 -26.49
N VAL A 518 -0.20 21.42 -25.38
CA VAL A 518 -0.75 20.27 -24.62
C VAL A 518 -1.73 19.47 -25.47
N ALA A 519 -2.61 20.14 -26.21
CA ALA A 519 -3.57 19.48 -27.09
C ALA A 519 -2.89 18.71 -28.23
N GLU A 520 -1.78 19.22 -28.76
CA GLU A 520 -1.04 18.59 -29.84
C GLU A 520 -0.19 17.41 -29.36
N LEU A 521 0.42 17.52 -28.17
CA LEU A 521 1.14 16.41 -27.51
C LEU A 521 0.23 15.23 -27.17
N LYS A 522 -1.08 15.44 -27.00
CA LYS A 522 -2.05 14.34 -26.86
C LYS A 522 -2.30 13.58 -28.17
N LYS A 523 -2.04 14.18 -29.33
CA LYS A 523 -2.35 13.60 -30.65
C LYS A 523 -1.14 12.95 -31.29
N LYS A 524 0.06 13.53 -31.13
CA LYS A 524 1.28 13.13 -31.83
C LYS A 524 2.49 13.18 -30.89
N SER A 525 3.47 12.35 -31.18
CA SER A 525 4.77 12.36 -30.52
C SER A 525 5.76 13.23 -31.30
N TYR A 526 6.59 13.97 -30.56
CA TYR A 526 7.64 14.83 -31.09
C TYR A 526 8.97 14.46 -30.43
N LEU A 527 10.09 14.85 -31.03
CA LEU A 527 11.43 14.62 -30.49
C LEU A 527 11.70 15.52 -29.28
N LEU A 528 11.33 16.79 -29.38
CA LEU A 528 11.46 17.79 -28.33
C LEU A 528 10.42 18.90 -28.52
N VAL A 529 10.23 19.68 -27.46
CA VAL A 529 9.38 20.88 -27.45
C VAL A 529 10.25 22.12 -27.21
N LEU A 530 10.22 23.07 -28.13
CA LEU A 530 10.68 24.44 -27.89
C LEU A 530 9.50 25.22 -27.30
N MET A 531 9.64 25.71 -26.08
CA MET A 531 8.54 26.29 -25.30
C MET A 531 8.86 27.73 -24.94
N ASP A 532 8.17 28.71 -25.52
CA ASP A 532 8.23 30.07 -25.01
C ASP A 532 7.66 30.15 -23.59
N ILE A 533 8.36 30.85 -22.71
CA ILE A 533 7.92 31.04 -21.33
C ILE A 533 6.73 32.01 -21.29
N GLN A 534 6.76 33.06 -22.11
CA GLN A 534 5.80 34.17 -22.05
C GLN A 534 4.83 34.13 -23.22
N MET A 535 3.79 33.30 -23.10
CA MET A 535 2.73 33.19 -24.10
C MET A 535 1.36 33.61 -23.54
N PRO A 536 0.43 34.08 -24.39
CA PRO A 536 -0.96 34.33 -24.01
C PRO A 536 -1.71 33.03 -23.63
N GLU A 537 -2.80 33.18 -22.88
CA GLU A 537 -3.68 32.11 -22.36
C GLU A 537 -3.03 31.16 -21.34
N MET A 538 -2.00 30.42 -21.74
CA MET A 538 -1.28 29.46 -20.90
C MET A 538 0.22 29.64 -21.10
N ASP A 539 0.90 30.07 -20.03
CA ASP A 539 2.34 30.32 -20.02
C ASP A 539 3.18 29.03 -20.02
N GLY A 540 4.46 29.13 -20.34
CA GLY A 540 5.34 27.96 -20.46
C GLY A 540 5.56 27.21 -19.14
N TYR A 541 5.46 27.87 -17.99
CA TYR A 541 5.61 27.22 -16.68
C TYR A 541 4.42 26.32 -16.35
N ILE A 542 3.20 26.84 -16.54
CA ILE A 542 1.97 26.09 -16.35
C ILE A 542 1.93 24.94 -17.36
N THR A 543 2.30 25.21 -18.60
CA THR A 543 2.35 24.21 -19.67
C THR A 543 3.27 23.03 -19.33
N THR A 544 4.50 23.30 -18.88
CA THR A 544 5.43 22.24 -18.44
C THR A 544 4.87 21.45 -17.27
N SER A 545 4.26 22.11 -16.28
CA SER A 545 3.63 21.43 -15.16
C SER A 545 2.51 20.47 -15.63
N VAL A 546 1.70 20.88 -16.61
CA VAL A 546 0.64 20.03 -17.19
C VAL A 546 1.26 18.85 -17.95
N ILE A 547 2.30 19.08 -18.76
CA ILE A 547 2.97 18.02 -19.52
C ILE A 547 3.59 16.95 -18.57
N ARG A 548 4.25 17.38 -17.49
CA ARG A 548 4.89 16.48 -16.52
C ARG A 548 3.89 15.80 -15.59
N ASN A 549 2.98 16.56 -14.98
CA ASN A 549 2.12 16.05 -13.91
C ASN A 549 0.81 15.42 -14.43
N GLU A 550 0.22 15.97 -15.50
CA GLU A 550 -1.06 15.47 -16.03
C GLU A 550 -0.86 14.51 -17.20
N LEU A 551 -0.07 14.89 -18.21
CA LEU A 551 0.18 14.04 -19.38
C LEU A 551 1.22 12.95 -19.11
N LYS A 552 2.08 13.14 -18.10
CA LYS A 552 3.18 12.23 -17.74
C LYS A 552 4.08 11.90 -18.93
N LEU A 553 4.37 12.90 -19.75
CA LEU A 553 5.27 12.76 -20.89
C LEU A 553 6.67 13.18 -20.49
N ASP A 554 7.67 12.38 -20.84
CA ASP A 554 9.10 12.65 -20.62
C ASP A 554 9.77 13.36 -21.80
N ILE A 555 8.97 13.94 -22.70
CA ILE A 555 9.49 14.66 -23.87
C ILE A 555 10.43 15.80 -23.42
N PRO A 556 11.63 15.95 -24.01
CA PRO A 556 12.50 17.08 -23.72
C PRO A 556 11.79 18.42 -23.95
N ILE A 557 11.77 19.29 -22.94
CA ILE A 557 11.21 20.64 -23.03
C ILE A 557 12.35 21.64 -22.87
N ILE A 558 12.51 22.50 -23.88
CA ILE A 558 13.56 23.52 -23.95
C ILE A 558 12.90 24.89 -23.83
N ALA A 559 13.21 25.61 -22.77
CA ALA A 559 12.60 26.90 -22.48
C ALA A 559 13.17 28.02 -23.36
N MET A 560 12.35 28.72 -24.14
CA MET A 560 12.76 29.92 -24.85
C MET A 560 12.49 31.15 -23.96
N THR A 561 13.53 31.87 -23.57
CA THR A 561 13.43 32.99 -22.60
C THR A 561 14.03 34.29 -23.13
N ALA A 562 13.35 35.42 -22.86
CA ALA A 562 13.84 36.77 -23.17
C ALA A 562 14.88 37.29 -22.16
N HIS A 563 14.94 36.73 -20.94
CA HIS A 563 15.90 37.14 -19.90
C HIS A 563 16.70 35.94 -19.42
N ALA A 564 18.02 36.02 -19.56
CA ALA A 564 18.95 35.00 -19.06
C ALA A 564 19.22 35.11 -17.54
N MET A 565 18.35 35.77 -16.76
CA MET A 565 18.56 36.00 -15.34
C MET A 565 18.48 34.70 -14.53
N MET A 566 19.41 34.56 -13.58
CA MET A 566 19.72 33.32 -12.86
C MET A 566 18.53 32.67 -12.13
N GLY A 567 17.56 33.46 -11.65
CA GLY A 567 16.36 32.94 -10.97
C GLY A 567 15.31 32.30 -11.88
N GLU A 568 15.20 32.74 -13.13
CA GLU A 568 14.25 32.14 -14.09
C GLU A 568 14.77 30.80 -14.60
N LYS A 569 16.08 30.65 -14.79
CA LYS A 569 16.72 29.38 -15.20
C LYS A 569 16.59 28.30 -14.14
N GLU A 570 16.87 28.64 -12.88
CA GLU A 570 16.71 27.74 -11.74
C GLU A 570 15.26 27.24 -11.62
N LYS A 571 14.30 28.15 -11.79
CA LYS A 571 12.87 27.83 -11.76
C LYS A 571 12.42 26.93 -12.91
N CYS A 572 12.95 27.11 -14.13
CA CYS A 572 12.62 26.26 -15.29
C CYS A 572 13.02 24.79 -15.06
N LEU A 573 14.25 24.56 -14.61
CA LEU A 573 14.77 23.22 -14.38
C LEU A 573 14.12 22.53 -13.16
N GLN A 574 13.85 23.29 -12.07
CA GLN A 574 13.11 22.77 -10.91
C GLN A 574 11.68 22.33 -11.26
N LEU A 575 11.06 22.94 -12.28
CA LEU A 575 9.72 22.59 -12.76
C LEU A 575 9.72 21.44 -13.78
N GLY A 576 10.88 20.88 -14.13
CA GLY A 576 11.00 19.71 -15.02
C GLY A 576 11.23 20.04 -16.50
N MET A 577 11.65 21.26 -16.84
CA MET A 577 12.24 21.56 -18.16
C MET A 577 13.67 21.00 -18.23
N ASN A 578 14.15 20.69 -19.43
CA ASN A 578 15.40 19.98 -19.64
C ASN A 578 16.56 20.93 -20.00
N ASP A 579 16.27 22.02 -20.70
CA ASP A 579 17.26 23.03 -21.08
C ASP A 579 16.59 24.39 -21.39
N TYR A 580 17.38 25.37 -21.84
CA TYR A 580 16.90 26.69 -22.23
C TYR A 580 17.61 27.25 -23.47
N LEU A 581 16.96 28.20 -24.14
CA LEU A 581 17.45 28.95 -25.28
C LEU A 581 17.11 30.44 -25.08
N SER A 582 18.10 31.31 -25.16
CA SER A 582 17.87 32.76 -25.05
C SER A 582 17.33 33.34 -26.36
N LYS A 583 16.36 34.26 -26.24
CA LYS A 583 15.91 35.12 -27.34
C LYS A 583 16.81 36.37 -27.43
N PRO A 584 17.19 36.86 -28.63
CA PRO A 584 16.81 36.35 -29.95
C PRO A 584 17.51 35.01 -30.28
N ILE A 585 16.80 34.13 -30.97
CA ILE A 585 17.25 32.78 -31.30
C ILE A 585 18.45 32.86 -32.25
N ARG A 586 19.56 32.25 -31.87
CA ARG A 586 20.75 32.09 -32.72
C ARG A 586 20.72 30.74 -33.40
N GLU A 587 20.97 30.74 -34.70
CA GLU A 587 20.93 29.54 -35.54
C GLU A 587 21.81 28.40 -34.99
N ASN A 588 23.08 28.70 -34.69
CA ASN A 588 24.03 27.72 -34.20
C ASN A 588 23.63 27.14 -32.83
N ASP A 589 23.12 27.96 -31.93
CA ASP A 589 22.71 27.53 -30.59
C ASP A 589 21.50 26.59 -30.68
N LEU A 590 20.54 26.92 -31.54
CA LEU A 590 19.36 26.08 -31.79
C LEU A 590 19.72 24.77 -32.51
N TYR A 591 20.59 24.82 -33.53
CA TYR A 591 21.04 23.62 -34.25
C TYR A 591 21.76 22.66 -33.33
N ASN A 592 22.74 23.14 -32.57
CA ASN A 592 23.53 22.31 -31.67
C ASN A 592 22.65 21.65 -30.60
N LEU A 593 21.69 22.40 -30.08
CA LEU A 593 20.76 21.90 -29.08
C LEU A 593 19.85 20.82 -29.66
N ILE A 594 19.25 21.03 -30.84
CA ILE A 594 18.43 19.99 -31.49
C ILE A 594 19.28 18.79 -31.89
N ALA A 595 20.48 19.01 -32.43
CA ALA A 595 21.42 17.96 -32.82
C ALA A 595 21.83 17.10 -31.62
N GLN A 596 22.05 17.71 -30.46
CA GLN A 596 22.35 17.01 -29.21
C GLN A 596 21.19 16.08 -28.79
N TYR A 597 19.95 16.58 -28.80
CA TYR A 597 18.76 15.77 -28.46
C TYR A 597 18.39 14.75 -29.55
N ALA A 598 18.76 15.02 -30.80
CA ALA A 598 18.60 14.12 -31.95
C ALA A 598 19.75 13.11 -32.13
N GLN A 599 20.81 13.20 -31.32
CA GLN A 599 22.06 12.41 -31.45
C GLN A 599 22.73 12.53 -32.83
N LEU A 600 22.58 13.67 -33.49
CA LEU A 600 23.27 13.97 -34.75
C LEU A 600 24.74 14.33 -34.47
N GLN A 601 25.67 13.91 -35.34
CA GLN A 601 27.04 14.41 -35.26
C GLN A 601 27.03 15.93 -35.46
N VAL A 602 27.62 16.65 -34.49
CA VAL A 602 27.86 18.09 -34.58
C VAL A 602 28.68 18.36 -35.84
N ARG A 603 28.13 19.13 -36.78
CA ARG A 603 28.91 19.67 -37.91
C ARG A 603 29.93 20.65 -37.31
N SER A 604 31.16 20.18 -37.13
CA SER A 604 32.31 21.06 -36.93
C SER A 604 32.71 21.59 -38.30
N GLU A 605 32.26 22.79 -38.64
CA GLU A 605 32.84 23.58 -39.73
C GLU A 605 33.61 24.77 -39.12
N ALA A 606 34.86 24.48 -38.74
CA ALA A 606 35.92 25.42 -39.02
C ALA A 606 36.12 25.48 -40.55
N GLU A 607 36.30 26.70 -41.09
CA GLU A 607 36.48 27.06 -42.50
C GLU A 607 35.21 27.45 -43.30
N GLN A 608 34.72 28.66 -43.04
CA GLN A 608 34.58 29.67 -44.10
C GLN A 608 34.51 31.10 -43.52
N GLY A 609 35.67 31.56 -43.04
CA GLY A 609 35.96 32.99 -43.05
C GLY A 609 36.17 33.43 -44.49
N ARG A 610 35.20 34.17 -45.04
CA ARG A 610 35.47 35.13 -46.11
C ARG A 610 34.81 36.46 -45.74
N ALA A 611 35.66 37.41 -45.38
CA ALA A 611 35.32 38.81 -45.33
C ALA A 611 34.73 39.25 -46.68
N PHE A 612 33.53 39.82 -46.66
CA PHE A 612 33.06 40.69 -47.73
C PHE A 612 32.94 42.11 -47.18
N ALA A 613 33.92 42.93 -47.56
CA ALA A 613 33.79 44.37 -47.55
C ALA A 613 32.83 44.74 -48.69
N GLY A 614 31.64 45.20 -48.34
CA GLY A 614 30.68 45.82 -49.24
C GLY A 614 30.18 47.11 -48.59
N ASN A 615 30.83 48.22 -48.91
CA ASN A 615 30.38 49.56 -48.53
C ASN A 615 29.01 49.83 -49.18
N ASN A 616 27.95 49.85 -48.38
CA ASN A 616 26.85 50.80 -48.53
C ASN A 616 26.61 51.39 -47.14
N HIS A 617 26.84 52.70 -46.99
CA HIS A 617 26.49 53.42 -45.77
C HIS A 617 24.95 53.43 -45.66
N LEU A 618 24.40 52.46 -44.93
CA LEU A 618 23.05 52.50 -44.40
C LEU A 618 23.09 53.28 -43.08
N GLU A 619 22.17 54.24 -42.92
CA GLU A 619 22.19 55.21 -41.82
C GLU A 619 21.44 54.68 -40.58
N TYR A 620 20.44 53.81 -40.77
CA TYR A 620 19.61 53.29 -39.68
C TYR A 620 19.51 51.76 -39.65
N VAL A 621 19.54 51.08 -40.80
CA VAL A 621 19.42 49.61 -40.87
C VAL A 621 20.79 48.91 -40.78
N ASN A 622 20.92 47.92 -39.89
CA ASN A 622 22.05 46.99 -39.90
C ASN A 622 21.59 45.58 -40.34
N LEU A 623 21.89 45.23 -41.59
CA LEU A 623 21.55 43.95 -42.21
C LEU A 623 22.48 42.80 -41.80
N GLU A 624 23.53 43.04 -41.02
CA GLU A 624 24.50 42.01 -40.62
C GLU A 624 23.83 40.83 -39.92
N TYR A 625 22.85 41.11 -39.06
CA TYR A 625 22.05 40.07 -38.39
C TYR A 625 21.20 39.28 -39.39
N LEU A 626 20.54 39.96 -40.33
CA LEU A 626 19.69 39.33 -41.35
C LEU A 626 20.52 38.49 -42.35
N HIS A 627 21.69 38.98 -42.78
CA HIS A 627 22.63 38.27 -43.65
C HIS A 627 23.24 37.03 -42.98
N GLN A 628 23.54 37.11 -41.68
CA GLN A 628 24.01 35.94 -40.92
C GLN A 628 22.91 34.88 -40.78
N LEU A 629 21.66 35.30 -40.60
CA LEU A 629 20.49 34.42 -40.46
C LEU A 629 19.99 33.79 -41.77
N SER A 630 20.23 34.45 -42.90
CA SER A 630 19.75 34.00 -44.22
C SER A 630 20.69 32.97 -44.88
N GLY A 631 21.92 32.84 -44.38
CA GLY A 631 22.97 32.09 -45.08
C GLY A 631 23.32 32.67 -46.47
N ASN A 632 23.05 33.96 -46.70
CA ASN A 632 23.07 34.65 -48.00
C ASN A 632 21.99 34.18 -49.00
N ASP A 633 20.79 33.79 -48.55
CA ASP A 633 19.63 33.59 -49.44
C ASP A 633 18.92 34.93 -49.72
N PRO A 634 19.15 35.57 -50.90
CA PRO A 634 18.58 36.89 -51.20
C PRO A 634 17.05 36.86 -51.32
N LYS A 635 16.45 35.69 -51.58
CA LYS A 635 14.99 35.55 -51.66
C LYS A 635 14.38 35.57 -50.26
N PHE A 636 15.01 34.87 -49.31
CA PHE A 636 14.57 34.89 -47.92
C PHE A 636 14.77 36.26 -47.27
N GLU A 637 15.89 36.93 -47.56
CA GLU A 637 16.13 38.31 -47.09
C GLU A 637 15.06 39.27 -47.62
N ARG A 638 14.71 39.15 -48.91
CA ARG A 638 13.60 39.90 -49.51
C ARG A 638 12.26 39.59 -48.84
N GLU A 639 11.92 38.32 -48.63
CA GLU A 639 10.68 37.90 -47.95
C GLU A 639 10.62 38.45 -46.50
N MET A 640 11.73 38.41 -45.76
CA MET A 640 11.83 38.95 -44.40
C MET A 640 11.74 40.49 -44.38
N MET A 641 12.34 41.17 -45.34
CA MET A 641 12.22 42.62 -45.51
C MET A 641 10.80 43.04 -45.87
N GLU A 642 10.14 42.34 -46.81
CA GLU A 642 8.75 42.59 -47.18
C GLU A 642 7.78 42.36 -46.01
N GLN A 643 8.00 41.30 -45.23
CA GLN A 643 7.19 41.02 -44.05
C GLN A 643 7.44 42.00 -42.92
N PHE A 644 8.68 42.40 -42.69
CA PHE A 644 9.00 43.49 -41.77
C PHE A 644 8.22 44.76 -42.15
N MET A 645 8.20 45.12 -43.44
CA MET A 645 7.45 46.28 -43.94
C MET A 645 5.95 46.18 -43.64
N ILE A 646 5.35 44.99 -43.79
CA ILE A 646 3.93 44.76 -43.50
C ILE A 646 3.67 44.79 -41.98
N GLN A 647 4.43 44.02 -41.22
CA GLN A 647 4.24 43.81 -39.78
C GLN A 647 4.53 45.10 -39.00
N ALA A 648 5.65 45.77 -39.26
CA ALA A 648 6.00 47.01 -38.58
C ALA A 648 4.97 48.12 -38.86
N ARG A 649 4.47 48.26 -40.09
CA ARG A 649 3.41 49.23 -40.40
C ARG A 649 2.09 48.90 -39.68
N ALA A 650 1.71 47.63 -39.67
CA ALA A 650 0.50 47.18 -39.00
C ALA A 650 0.59 47.40 -37.49
N GLU A 651 1.71 47.03 -36.87
CA GLU A 651 1.96 47.21 -35.44
C GLU A 651 2.07 48.69 -35.04
N LEU A 652 2.72 49.55 -35.84
CA LEU A 652 2.77 50.99 -35.58
C LEU A 652 1.36 51.63 -35.65
N THR A 653 0.57 51.24 -36.66
CA THR A 653 -0.81 51.72 -36.81
C THR A 653 -1.70 51.22 -35.67
N ALA A 654 -1.54 49.96 -35.26
CA ALA A 654 -2.27 49.37 -34.15
C ALA A 654 -1.86 50.01 -32.82
N LEU A 655 -0.58 50.36 -32.65
CA LEU A 655 -0.06 51.05 -31.47
C LEU A 655 -0.66 52.45 -31.34
N ASP A 656 -0.76 53.20 -32.44
CA ASP A 656 -1.45 54.50 -32.47
C ASP A 656 -2.94 54.37 -32.13
N ALA A 657 -3.62 53.38 -32.73
CA ALA A 657 -5.05 53.17 -32.52
C ALA A 657 -5.35 52.73 -31.09
N ALA A 658 -4.54 51.84 -30.52
CA ALA A 658 -4.65 51.39 -29.13
C ALA A 658 -4.37 52.55 -28.16
N PHE A 659 -3.40 53.41 -28.47
CA PHE A 659 -3.14 54.61 -27.67
C PHE A 659 -4.29 55.62 -27.75
N ALA A 660 -4.84 55.89 -28.94
CA ALA A 660 -5.98 56.78 -29.14
C ALA A 660 -7.28 56.24 -28.49
N GLY A 661 -7.44 54.92 -28.45
CA GLY A 661 -8.54 54.22 -27.78
C GLY A 661 -8.36 54.04 -26.26
N ALA A 662 -7.23 54.47 -25.69
CA ALA A 662 -6.85 54.29 -24.29
C ALA A 662 -6.76 52.82 -23.82
N ASP A 663 -6.51 51.87 -24.73
CA ASP A 663 -6.31 50.45 -24.38
C ASP A 663 -4.84 50.16 -24.06
N LEU A 664 -4.47 50.39 -22.80
CA LEU A 664 -3.08 50.32 -22.35
C LEU A 664 -2.50 48.89 -22.28
N LEU A 665 -3.38 47.88 -22.15
CA LEU A 665 -2.97 46.48 -22.23
C LEU A 665 -2.55 46.14 -23.66
N GLN A 666 -3.33 46.61 -24.63
CA GLN A 666 -3.03 46.42 -26.04
C GLN A 666 -1.78 47.23 -26.47
N VAL A 667 -1.62 48.47 -25.99
CA VAL A 667 -0.38 49.27 -26.17
C VAL A 667 0.85 48.50 -25.68
N ARG A 668 0.79 47.89 -24.48
CA ARG A 668 1.90 47.09 -23.94
C ARG A 668 2.24 45.90 -24.83
N SER A 669 1.23 45.13 -25.21
CA SER A 669 1.42 43.93 -26.03
C SER A 669 2.04 44.27 -27.39
N ILE A 670 1.55 45.33 -28.03
CA ILE A 670 2.06 45.76 -29.34
C ILE A 670 3.47 46.31 -29.22
N ALA A 671 3.78 47.10 -28.18
CA ALA A 671 5.14 47.60 -27.96
C ALA A 671 6.16 46.48 -27.70
N HIS A 672 5.74 45.41 -27.01
CA HIS A 672 6.57 44.22 -26.81
C HIS A 672 6.84 43.47 -28.13
N SER A 673 5.79 43.22 -28.93
CA SER A 673 5.92 42.60 -30.26
C SER A 673 6.81 43.40 -31.20
N LEU A 674 6.63 44.72 -31.22
CA LEU A 674 7.35 45.63 -32.10
C LEU A 674 8.85 45.67 -31.81
N LYS A 675 9.30 45.40 -30.57
CA LYS A 675 10.74 45.26 -30.26
C LYS A 675 11.37 44.09 -30.99
N SER A 676 10.69 42.95 -31.00
CA SER A 676 11.14 41.77 -31.73
C SER A 676 11.17 42.06 -33.22
N THR A 677 10.12 42.68 -33.76
CA THR A 677 10.05 43.09 -35.17
C THR A 677 11.20 44.03 -35.56
N MET A 678 11.52 45.03 -34.74
CA MET A 678 12.62 45.98 -34.99
C MET A 678 14.01 45.36 -34.84
N GLY A 679 14.15 44.33 -34.00
CA GLY A 679 15.41 43.61 -33.81
C GLY A 679 15.94 42.93 -35.07
N TYR A 680 15.06 42.49 -35.98
CA TYR A 680 15.44 41.86 -37.24
C TYR A 680 16.16 42.80 -38.21
N MET A 681 15.96 44.12 -38.09
CA MET A 681 16.64 45.15 -38.90
C MET A 681 17.83 45.79 -38.16
N GLY A 682 18.25 45.20 -37.04
CA GLY A 682 19.38 45.70 -36.26
C GLY A 682 19.09 46.96 -35.45
N LEU A 683 17.81 47.28 -35.20
CA LEU A 683 17.39 48.53 -34.55
C LEU A 683 17.24 48.43 -33.02
N THR A 684 17.66 47.31 -32.43
CA THR A 684 17.49 47.03 -30.99
C THR A 684 18.04 48.16 -30.12
N ASP A 685 19.21 48.69 -30.46
CA ASP A 685 19.85 49.75 -29.68
C ASP A 685 19.25 51.14 -29.94
N LEU A 686 18.65 51.34 -31.12
CA LEU A 686 18.12 52.62 -31.56
C LEU A 686 16.69 52.86 -31.07
N VAL A 687 15.83 51.84 -31.13
CA VAL A 687 14.38 51.94 -30.88
C VAL A 687 13.97 51.18 -29.60
N GLY A 688 14.78 50.21 -29.16
CA GLY A 688 14.52 49.38 -27.98
C GLY A 688 14.31 50.15 -26.67
N PRO A 689 15.06 51.23 -26.36
CA PRO A 689 14.84 52.04 -25.16
C PRO A 689 13.47 52.73 -25.15
N ASP A 690 13.04 53.30 -26.29
CA ASP A 690 11.77 54.01 -26.39
C ASP A 690 10.57 53.02 -26.40
N LEU A 691 10.68 51.88 -27.10
CA LEU A 691 9.67 50.82 -27.02
C LEU A 691 9.56 50.22 -25.61
N SER A 692 10.67 50.14 -24.87
CA SER A 692 10.65 49.73 -23.46
C SER A 692 9.97 50.75 -22.57
N ALA A 693 10.11 52.04 -22.87
CA ALA A 693 9.41 53.09 -22.17
C ALA A 693 7.89 53.05 -22.44
N ILE A 694 7.47 52.81 -23.70
CA ILE A 694 6.05 52.67 -24.06
C ILE A 694 5.43 51.42 -23.41
N GLU A 695 6.11 50.28 -23.46
CA GLU A 695 5.66 49.04 -22.83
C GLU A 695 5.52 49.21 -21.31
N LYS A 696 6.48 49.89 -20.69
CA LYS A 696 6.46 50.21 -19.26
C LYS A 696 5.30 51.14 -18.91
N ALA A 697 5.11 52.23 -19.66
CA ALA A 697 4.04 53.18 -19.42
C ALA A 697 2.64 52.57 -19.64
N GLY A 698 2.47 51.71 -20.66
CA GLY A 698 1.23 50.94 -20.87
C GLY A 698 0.95 49.93 -19.74
N LYS A 699 1.99 49.33 -19.15
CA LYS A 699 1.86 48.44 -17.98
C LYS A 699 1.50 49.19 -16.70
N GLU A 700 1.99 50.42 -16.55
CA GLU A 700 1.84 51.26 -15.35
C GLU A 700 0.59 52.15 -15.38
N GLY A 701 -0.10 52.23 -16.54
CA GLY A 701 -1.28 53.07 -16.69
C GLY A 701 -0.97 54.55 -16.96
N ASP A 702 0.29 54.90 -17.20
CA ASP A 702 0.77 56.28 -17.33
C ASP A 702 0.63 56.79 -18.77
N VAL A 703 -0.57 57.26 -19.09
CA VAL A 703 -0.93 57.78 -20.42
C VAL A 703 -0.09 59.00 -20.83
N ALA A 704 0.40 59.79 -19.86
CA ALA A 704 1.14 61.02 -20.13
C ALA A 704 2.60 60.76 -20.56
N ALA A 705 3.16 59.60 -20.20
CA ALA A 705 4.54 59.22 -20.53
C ALA A 705 4.72 58.57 -21.91
N ILE A 706 3.63 58.19 -22.58
CA ILE A 706 3.63 57.47 -23.88
C ILE A 706 3.88 58.37 -25.11
N PRO A 707 3.33 59.61 -25.23
CA PRO A 707 3.38 60.38 -26.48
C PRO A 707 4.78 60.70 -27.02
N ALA A 708 5.73 61.04 -26.14
CA ALA A 708 7.07 61.45 -26.56
C ALA A 708 7.93 60.28 -27.07
N PRO A 709 8.02 59.13 -26.35
CA PRO A 709 8.62 57.91 -26.90
C PRO A 709 7.91 57.40 -28.16
N LEU A 710 6.57 57.42 -28.19
CA LEU A 710 5.79 56.97 -29.35
C LEU A 710 6.11 57.79 -30.62
N SER A 711 6.26 59.11 -30.48
CA SER A 711 6.63 59.98 -31.61
C SER A 711 8.03 59.68 -32.13
N ARG A 712 9.00 59.37 -31.24
CA ARG A 712 10.37 59.01 -31.63
C ARG A 712 10.47 57.64 -32.29
N VAL A 713 9.77 56.64 -31.73
CA VAL A 713 9.66 55.30 -32.34
C VAL A 713 9.09 55.42 -33.74
N ARG A 714 8.05 56.24 -33.93
CA ARG A 714 7.45 56.46 -35.23
C ARG A 714 8.39 57.12 -36.21
N GLU A 715 9.07 58.19 -35.81
CA GLU A 715 10.01 58.89 -36.68
C GLU A 715 11.16 57.97 -37.16
N LEU A 716 11.72 57.17 -36.24
CA LEU A 716 12.80 56.23 -36.56
C LEU A 716 12.30 55.04 -37.38
N ALA A 717 11.11 54.52 -37.07
CA ALA A 717 10.52 53.42 -37.82
C ALA A 717 10.12 53.86 -39.24
N ASP A 718 9.58 55.06 -39.44
CA ASP A 718 9.25 55.59 -40.77
C ASP A 718 10.50 55.77 -41.62
N LYS A 719 11.60 56.28 -41.05
CA LYS A 719 12.90 56.38 -41.74
C LYS A 719 13.46 55.00 -42.11
N THR A 720 13.33 54.03 -41.20
CA THR A 720 13.75 52.63 -41.46
C THR A 720 12.90 51.99 -42.57
N LEU A 721 11.58 52.19 -42.55
CA LEU A 721 10.67 51.66 -43.57
C LEU A 721 10.98 52.26 -44.96
N ILE A 722 11.43 53.52 -45.02
CA ILE A 722 11.90 54.13 -46.28
C ILE A 722 13.20 53.48 -46.74
N GLU A 723 14.18 53.32 -45.85
CA GLU A 723 15.48 52.71 -46.17
C GLU A 723 15.34 51.24 -46.60
N VAL A 724 14.50 50.45 -45.93
CA VAL A 724 14.16 49.06 -46.34
C VAL A 724 13.40 49.03 -47.67
N SER A 725 12.51 49.99 -47.93
CA SER A 725 11.82 50.11 -49.23
C SER A 725 12.77 50.45 -50.37
N GLU A 726 13.80 51.28 -50.13
CA GLU A 726 14.82 51.60 -51.11
C GLU A 726 15.72 50.40 -51.41
N LEU A 727 16.07 49.61 -50.40
CA LEU A 727 16.80 48.35 -50.54
C LEU A 727 16.02 47.31 -51.37
N LEU A 728 14.71 47.18 -51.13
CA LEU A 728 13.84 46.29 -51.92
C LEU A 728 13.76 46.71 -53.40
N LEU A 729 13.71 48.03 -53.69
CA LEU A 729 13.67 48.59 -55.05
C LEU A 729 15.03 48.53 -55.78
N GLN A 730 16.15 48.62 -55.06
CA GLN A 730 17.49 48.46 -55.66
C GLN A 730 17.73 47.01 -56.11
N GLY A 731 17.17 46.02 -55.40
CA GLY A 731 17.19 44.61 -55.80
C GLY A 731 16.36 44.27 -57.04
N GLU A 732 15.49 45.16 -57.55
CA GLU A 732 14.71 44.94 -58.79
C GLU A 732 15.44 45.40 -60.07
N LYS A 733 16.48 46.25 -59.95
CA LYS A 733 17.26 46.75 -61.10
C LYS A 733 18.48 45.89 -61.44
N GLY A 734 18.75 44.85 -60.64
CA GLY A 734 19.91 43.97 -60.76
C GLY A 734 19.63 42.56 -61.28
N ASP A 735 18.37 42.21 -61.57
CA ASP A 735 17.95 40.95 -62.21
C ASP A 735 17.78 41.10 -63.73
#